data_AF-A0AA36ID00-F1
#
_entry.id   AF-A0AA36ID00-F1
#
_cell.length_a   1.000
_cell.length_b   1.000
_cell.length_c   1.000
_cell.angle_alpha   90.00
_cell.angle_beta   90.00
_cell.angle_gamma   90.00
#
_symmetry.space_group_name_H-M   'P 1'
#
loop_
_entity.id
_entity.type
_entity.pdbx_description
1 polymer ?
#
loop_
_entity_poly.entity_id
_entity_poly.type
_entity_poly.pdbx_seq_one_letter_code
_entity_poly.pdbx_strand_id
1 'polypeptide(L)'
;MFFFLLVQAVQAQASIHGQLAEWAAAWQDVSRREAVLDSIRHDVQNMSFGLASTYASWAADLSNSAGNYAVAATILESVAMLPECLVDLKIMDELQIRCPQKMFKIAIQKLFSMGDSQSATEVWKRARSLFRGSTRFFAELLPEDEAAIPWPSALETPTIWIRGLRQQPFWDCHQAWPFVRNLEAHAEKILAEASQAAPQLQKAYPYLFAKGSWQNLFLFRGRSWNAEVCAAMPQTCQLLLPEIPTKPGLPLVVPNNEEIVLFRSVNGAYVGPHSGAANNQINIHLTLKGGSGVTLNIAGESRELQAGKAICFQDSYLHSLEHKGDSLDSERVSLVVRVLHPDSHVTSFLGRRTEAEGSVAEFSEAAALRAELARLRDHYRRLAGTSREEPCKGPQPTQAEVAAAQEMFDFLSSEFNPTEDDDSQDPLDAIVVLSNWYDRVSKVKKVLELAARHRSTPIILVGGRGRLSSIRAAELDGEAHATLAQLLVLLEIPGELGAAINSNRVVAISCNECPTEQLRLKCGCVGNTGFNADRFLEWAAMHLPPLHRPRMVAVVEESYLVRRVAATVLGRLSGFGDTHVHNHSTMQIRVLNSRDPNEGLQQMMEVHGSMPSAMLHLMASEVVRLDEYSRGEGSPHLFPREFVLGDIKATRELASAVFQGLLGAARDLSVRHAEPMERAAGDRRLFWRCVAPRDLDGPAAWAVPEAPGEAWGFWREKCEKVAE
;
A
#
# COMPACT_ATOMS: atom_id res chain seq x y z
N MET A 1 22.91 41.89 28.35
CA MET A 1 23.14 41.51 26.93
C MET A 1 21.84 41.11 26.22
N PHE A 2 21.09 40.13 26.74
CA PHE A 2 19.79 39.69 26.16
C PHE A 2 18.75 40.82 26.02
N PHE A 3 18.59 41.66 27.05
CA PHE A 3 17.65 42.80 27.02
C PHE A 3 18.05 43.87 26.01
N PHE A 4 19.36 44.07 25.80
CA PHE A 4 19.90 45.06 24.86
C PHE A 4 19.71 44.61 23.41
N LEU A 5 19.91 43.31 23.14
CA LEU A 5 19.63 42.68 21.85
C LEU A 5 18.13 42.69 21.54
N LEU A 6 17.26 42.49 22.55
CA LEU A 6 15.81 42.56 22.39
C LEU A 6 15.35 43.99 22.03
N VAL A 7 15.89 45.02 22.71
CA VAL A 7 15.57 46.42 22.42
C VAL A 7 16.06 46.84 21.03
N GLN A 8 17.26 46.42 20.62
CA GLN A 8 17.77 46.69 19.27
C GLN A 8 16.95 45.98 18.19
N ALA A 9 16.52 44.75 18.43
CA ALA A 9 15.63 44.03 17.52
C ALA A 9 14.28 44.76 17.38
N VAL A 10 13.65 45.18 18.49
CA VAL A 10 12.38 45.92 18.47
C VAL A 10 12.52 47.28 17.78
N GLN A 11 13.64 48.00 17.96
CA GLN A 11 13.90 49.28 17.28
C GLN A 11 14.14 49.10 15.77
N ALA A 12 14.90 48.08 15.38
CA ALA A 12 15.09 47.75 13.96
C ALA A 12 13.77 47.34 13.29
N GLN A 13 12.93 46.58 14.00
CA GLN A 13 11.59 46.22 13.54
C GLN A 13 10.69 47.45 13.34
N ALA A 14 10.66 48.38 14.31
CA ALA A 14 9.90 49.61 14.19
C ALA A 14 10.37 50.49 13.01
N SER A 15 11.67 50.52 12.73
CA SER A 15 12.25 51.28 11.62
C SER A 15 11.84 50.73 10.24
N ILE A 16 11.84 49.42 10.04
CA ILE A 16 11.44 48.80 8.76
C ILE A 16 9.95 49.04 8.49
N HIS A 17 9.08 48.84 9.49
CA HIS A 17 7.65 49.11 9.35
C HIS A 17 7.36 50.58 9.04
N GLY A 18 8.09 51.50 9.69
CA GLY A 18 8.01 52.93 9.39
C GLY A 18 8.35 53.22 7.93
N GLN A 19 9.49 52.70 7.44
CA GLN A 19 9.94 52.90 6.06
C GLN A 19 8.95 52.35 5.03
N LEU A 20 8.42 51.14 5.25
CA LEU A 20 7.40 50.54 4.38
C LEU A 20 6.14 51.42 4.30
N ALA A 21 5.69 51.95 5.44
CA ALA A 21 4.53 52.84 5.51
C ALA A 21 4.80 54.18 4.81
N GLU A 22 5.99 54.75 4.95
CA GLU A 22 6.40 55.98 4.28
C GLU A 22 6.43 55.82 2.76
N TRP A 23 7.04 54.76 2.24
CA TRP A 23 7.02 54.46 0.81
C TRP A 23 5.59 54.26 0.30
N ALA A 24 4.77 53.49 1.03
CA ALA A 24 3.39 53.23 0.62
C ALA A 24 2.54 54.51 0.61
N ALA A 25 2.74 55.40 1.58
CA ALA A 25 2.06 56.70 1.63
C ALA A 25 2.54 57.63 0.52
N ALA A 26 3.86 57.70 0.27
CA ALA A 26 4.44 58.52 -0.79
C ALA A 26 4.00 58.08 -2.19
N TRP A 27 3.84 56.76 -2.41
CA TRP A 27 3.38 56.22 -3.69
C TRP A 27 1.93 56.58 -4.03
N GLN A 28 1.10 56.94 -3.05
CA GLN A 28 -0.27 57.41 -3.31
C GLN A 28 -0.29 58.70 -4.13
N ASP A 29 0.76 59.52 -4.06
CA ASP A 29 0.94 60.69 -4.91
C ASP A 29 1.36 60.25 -6.33
N VAL A 30 0.42 60.39 -7.27
CA VAL A 30 0.59 60.01 -8.68
C VAL A 30 1.85 60.62 -9.30
N SER A 31 2.22 61.85 -8.93
CA SER A 31 3.38 62.55 -9.48
C SER A 31 4.72 61.98 -8.98
N ARG A 32 4.70 61.20 -7.89
CA ARG A 32 5.88 60.66 -7.21
C ARG A 32 6.06 59.16 -7.37
N ARG A 33 5.11 58.45 -7.97
CA ARG A 33 5.10 56.97 -8.07
C ARG A 33 6.43 56.39 -8.56
N GLU A 34 6.87 56.77 -9.75
CA GLU A 34 8.14 56.27 -10.32
C GLU A 34 9.34 56.60 -9.43
N ALA A 35 9.43 57.84 -8.93
CA ALA A 35 10.52 58.25 -8.05
C ALA A 35 10.57 57.43 -6.74
N VAL A 36 9.41 57.06 -6.19
CA VAL A 36 9.33 56.18 -5.01
C VAL A 36 9.81 54.76 -5.36
N LEU A 37 9.36 54.21 -6.49
CA LEU A 37 9.79 52.87 -6.92
C LEU A 37 11.30 52.82 -7.22
N ASP A 38 11.85 53.87 -7.82
CA ASP A 38 13.29 54.00 -8.06
C ASP A 38 14.09 54.11 -6.76
N SER A 39 13.59 54.87 -5.77
CA SER A 39 14.19 54.91 -4.43
C SER A 39 14.23 53.53 -3.80
N ILE A 40 13.13 52.77 -3.86
CA ILE A 40 13.07 51.40 -3.32
C ILE A 40 14.12 50.51 -3.99
N ARG A 41 14.22 50.53 -5.33
CA ARG A 41 15.20 49.74 -6.07
C ARG A 41 16.62 50.09 -5.63
N HIS A 42 16.92 51.38 -5.53
CA HIS A 42 18.22 51.87 -5.08
C HIS A 42 18.53 51.43 -3.64
N ASP A 43 17.58 51.57 -2.72
CA ASP A 43 17.77 51.23 -1.32
C ASP A 43 17.99 49.72 -1.16
N VAL A 44 17.15 48.88 -1.79
CA VAL A 44 17.27 47.42 -1.73
C VAL A 44 18.60 46.92 -2.32
N GLN A 45 19.08 47.53 -3.41
CA GLN A 45 20.38 47.18 -4.01
C GLN A 45 21.57 47.47 -3.08
N ASN A 46 21.43 48.41 -2.15
CA ASN A 46 22.46 48.76 -1.18
C ASN A 46 22.30 48.08 0.18
N MET A 47 21.25 47.27 0.37
CA MET A 47 21.04 46.50 1.60
C MET A 47 21.83 45.19 1.57
N SER A 48 22.17 44.68 2.76
CA SER A 48 22.58 43.27 2.87
C SER A 48 21.42 42.35 2.51
N PHE A 49 21.72 41.18 1.93
CA PHE A 49 20.69 40.23 1.54
C PHE A 49 19.74 39.83 2.69
N GLY A 50 20.25 39.70 3.92
CA GLY A 50 19.44 39.40 5.10
C GLY A 50 18.44 40.51 5.45
N LEU A 51 18.86 41.78 5.35
CA LEU A 51 17.98 42.92 5.57
C LEU A 51 16.94 43.03 4.44
N ALA A 52 17.37 42.93 3.19
CA ALA A 52 16.51 42.97 2.01
C ALA A 52 15.45 41.86 2.05
N SER A 53 15.83 40.63 2.44
CA SER A 53 14.91 39.51 2.64
C SER A 53 13.88 39.75 3.75
N THR A 54 14.28 40.45 4.82
CA THR A 54 13.36 40.86 5.89
C THR A 54 12.32 41.85 5.37
N TYR A 55 12.75 42.87 4.61
CA TYR A 55 11.84 43.79 3.92
C TYR A 55 10.88 43.05 2.99
N ALA A 56 11.37 42.09 2.20
CA ALA A 56 10.56 41.30 1.27
C ALA A 56 9.46 40.50 1.99
N SER A 57 9.84 39.81 3.07
CA SER A 57 8.94 39.02 3.91
C SER A 57 7.81 39.91 4.48
N TRP A 58 8.17 41.05 5.06
CA TRP A 58 7.20 41.94 5.69
C TRP A 58 6.35 42.69 4.69
N ALA A 59 6.93 43.08 3.55
CA ALA A 59 6.18 43.70 2.47
C ALA A 59 5.12 42.75 1.89
N ALA A 60 5.40 41.45 1.83
CA ALA A 60 4.45 40.44 1.40
C ALA A 60 3.23 40.32 2.34
N ASP A 61 3.38 40.67 3.61
CA ASP A 61 2.34 40.61 4.65
C ASP A 61 1.62 41.96 4.90
N LEU A 62 1.96 43.01 4.14
CA LEU A 62 1.30 44.31 4.27
C LEU A 62 -0.21 44.22 3.98
N SER A 63 -0.97 45.09 4.65
CA SER A 63 -2.41 45.20 4.47
C SER A 63 -2.78 45.57 3.03
N ASN A 64 -3.98 45.17 2.61
CA ASN A 64 -4.41 45.29 1.22
C ASN A 64 -4.68 46.76 0.85
N SER A 65 -3.77 47.36 0.08
CA SER A 65 -3.94 48.67 -0.55
C SER A 65 -3.08 48.75 -1.81
N ALA A 66 -3.47 49.59 -2.77
CA ALA A 66 -2.71 49.77 -4.01
C ALA A 66 -1.25 50.19 -3.76
N GLY A 67 -1.00 51.10 -2.81
CA GLY A 67 0.35 51.53 -2.44
C GLY A 67 1.18 50.42 -1.81
N ASN A 68 0.61 49.66 -0.86
CA ASN A 68 1.31 48.53 -0.25
C ASN A 68 1.67 47.46 -1.27
N TYR A 69 0.76 47.17 -2.21
CA TYR A 69 1.01 46.17 -3.25
C TYR A 69 2.10 46.60 -4.24
N ALA A 70 2.11 47.86 -4.67
CA ALA A 70 3.15 48.39 -5.57
C ALA A 70 4.53 48.40 -4.91
N VAL A 71 4.60 48.85 -3.65
CA VAL A 71 5.84 48.83 -2.84
C VAL A 71 6.31 47.40 -2.64
N ALA A 72 5.43 46.49 -2.23
CA ALA A 72 5.78 45.09 -2.02
C ALA A 72 6.30 44.43 -3.30
N ALA A 73 5.61 44.62 -4.43
CA ALA A 73 6.04 44.07 -5.71
C ALA A 73 7.44 44.57 -6.10
N THR A 74 7.73 45.86 -5.88
CA THR A 74 9.02 46.47 -6.22
C THR A 74 10.14 45.97 -5.31
N ILE A 75 9.90 45.82 -4.01
CA ILE A 75 10.86 45.23 -3.07
C ILE A 75 11.16 43.78 -3.46
N LEU A 76 10.12 42.96 -3.65
CA LEU A 76 10.25 41.55 -4.01
C LEU A 76 11.03 41.38 -5.32
N GLU A 77 10.68 42.14 -6.35
CA GLU A 77 11.42 42.15 -7.61
C GLU A 77 12.88 42.56 -7.42
N SER A 78 13.15 43.59 -6.62
CA SER A 78 14.53 44.06 -6.36
C SER A 78 15.36 43.00 -5.63
N VAL A 79 14.76 42.30 -4.66
CA VAL A 79 15.40 41.18 -3.94
C VAL A 79 15.67 40.00 -4.87
N ALA A 80 14.74 39.72 -5.80
CA ALA A 80 14.92 38.66 -6.81
C ALA A 80 16.16 38.85 -7.69
N MET A 81 16.62 40.11 -7.81
CA MET A 81 17.77 40.51 -8.63
C MET A 81 19.09 40.59 -7.86
N LEU A 82 19.09 40.37 -6.54
CA LEU A 82 20.33 40.37 -5.75
C LEU A 82 21.19 39.13 -6.09
N PRO A 83 22.53 39.26 -6.14
CA PRO A 83 23.43 38.14 -6.47
C PRO A 83 23.22 36.90 -5.61
N GLU A 84 22.96 37.09 -4.31
CA GLU A 84 22.70 36.03 -3.33
C GLU A 84 21.36 35.32 -3.57
N CYS A 85 20.39 35.97 -4.20
CA CYS A 85 19.15 35.32 -4.62
C CYS A 85 19.35 34.59 -5.95
N LEU A 86 20.03 35.23 -6.91
CA LEU A 86 20.25 34.69 -8.24
C LEU A 86 21.13 33.42 -8.24
N VAL A 87 22.00 33.24 -7.24
CA VAL A 87 22.84 32.04 -7.13
C VAL A 87 22.02 30.74 -7.03
N ASP A 88 20.80 30.79 -6.50
CA ASP A 88 19.90 29.63 -6.40
C ASP A 88 19.60 29.02 -7.77
N LEU A 89 19.52 29.85 -8.83
CA LEU A 89 19.31 29.37 -10.19
C LEU A 89 20.45 28.48 -10.70
N LYS A 90 21.62 28.57 -10.08
CA LYS A 90 22.83 27.80 -10.42
C LYS A 90 23.01 26.58 -9.52
N ILE A 91 22.78 26.74 -8.22
CA ILE A 91 23.20 25.73 -7.22
C ILE A 91 22.07 24.80 -6.78
N MET A 92 20.81 25.20 -6.97
CA MET A 92 19.65 24.41 -6.58
C MET A 92 19.02 23.71 -7.78
N ASP A 93 18.42 22.55 -7.55
CA ASP A 93 17.70 21.81 -8.59
C ASP A 93 16.43 22.58 -9.02
N GLU A 94 15.96 22.36 -10.25
CA GLU A 94 14.73 22.97 -10.77
C GLU A 94 13.48 22.56 -9.99
N LEU A 95 13.52 21.41 -9.30
CA LEU A 95 12.43 20.88 -8.47
C LEU A 95 12.49 21.34 -7.00
N GLN A 96 13.34 22.32 -6.69
CA GLN A 96 13.41 22.98 -5.38
C GLN A 96 12.93 24.42 -5.43
N ILE A 97 12.54 24.97 -4.28
CA ILE A 97 12.16 26.38 -4.17
C ILE A 97 13.40 27.26 -4.34
N ARG A 98 13.45 27.99 -5.44
CA ARG A 98 14.54 28.94 -5.75
C ARG A 98 14.11 30.37 -5.43
N CYS A 99 15.00 31.15 -4.81
CA CYS A 99 14.71 32.51 -4.36
C CYS A 99 14.14 33.41 -5.48
N PRO A 100 14.72 33.48 -6.70
CA PRO A 100 14.23 34.41 -7.73
C PRO A 100 12.79 34.08 -8.15
N GLN A 101 12.48 32.81 -8.41
CA GLN A 101 11.14 32.36 -8.75
C GLN A 101 10.13 32.72 -7.65
N LYS A 102 10.47 32.46 -6.38
CA LYS A 102 9.57 32.78 -5.26
C LYS A 102 9.28 34.27 -5.19
N MET A 103 10.31 35.11 -5.29
CA MET A 103 10.16 36.56 -5.17
C MET A 103 9.40 37.17 -6.35
N PHE A 104 9.76 36.81 -7.60
CA PHE A 104 9.04 37.25 -8.79
C PHE A 104 7.57 36.81 -8.78
N LYS A 105 7.29 35.56 -8.36
CA LYS A 105 5.93 35.04 -8.23
C LYS A 105 5.10 35.94 -7.32
N ILE A 106 5.60 36.23 -6.11
CA ILE A 106 4.85 37.04 -5.15
C ILE A 106 4.68 38.47 -5.69
N ALA A 107 5.70 39.06 -6.32
CA ALA A 107 5.60 40.39 -6.93
C ALA A 107 4.49 40.45 -7.99
N ILE A 108 4.45 39.48 -8.91
CA ILE A 108 3.42 39.35 -9.94
C ILE A 108 2.03 39.23 -9.30
N GLN A 109 1.87 38.40 -8.26
CA GLN A 109 0.59 38.21 -7.55
C GLN A 109 0.10 39.49 -6.86
N LYS A 110 1.00 40.29 -6.27
CA LYS A 110 0.64 41.58 -5.67
C LYS A 110 0.15 42.58 -6.72
N LEU A 111 0.79 42.63 -7.89
CA LEU A 111 0.36 43.48 -9.00
C LEU A 111 -1.01 43.07 -9.55
N PHE A 112 -1.27 41.77 -9.70
CA PHE A 112 -2.62 41.30 -10.04
C PHE A 112 -3.65 41.62 -8.97
N SER A 113 -3.29 41.55 -7.69
CA SER A 113 -4.17 41.88 -6.56
C SER A 113 -4.63 43.34 -6.54
N MET A 114 -3.88 44.25 -7.17
CA MET A 114 -4.27 45.65 -7.36
C MET A 114 -4.87 45.96 -8.73
N GLY A 115 -5.05 44.94 -9.59
CA GLY A 115 -5.59 45.10 -10.95
C GLY A 115 -4.57 45.59 -11.99
N ASP A 116 -3.27 45.59 -11.68
CA ASP A 116 -2.21 46.03 -12.59
C ASP A 116 -1.59 44.84 -13.35
N SER A 117 -2.37 44.30 -14.29
CA SER A 117 -1.94 43.17 -15.13
C SER A 117 -0.82 43.54 -16.11
N GLN A 118 -0.70 44.82 -16.48
CA GLN A 118 0.33 45.31 -17.38
C GLN A 118 1.69 45.25 -16.67
N SER A 119 1.83 45.85 -15.49
CA SER A 119 3.07 45.79 -14.72
C SER A 119 3.42 44.35 -14.34
N ALA A 120 2.43 43.52 -13.99
CA ALA A 120 2.63 42.09 -13.73
C ALA A 120 3.27 41.37 -14.94
N THR A 121 2.82 41.70 -16.15
CA THR A 121 3.37 41.17 -17.40
C THR A 121 4.81 41.64 -17.63
N GLU A 122 5.13 42.89 -17.31
CA GLU A 122 6.50 43.41 -17.43
C GLU A 122 7.47 42.75 -16.44
N VAL A 123 7.04 42.52 -15.19
CA VAL A 123 7.82 41.75 -14.20
C VAL A 123 8.06 40.33 -14.69
N TRP A 124 7.04 39.66 -15.24
CA TRP A 124 7.20 38.33 -15.83
C TRP A 124 8.20 38.32 -17.00
N LYS A 125 8.13 39.30 -17.91
CA LYS A 125 9.09 39.43 -19.02
C LYS A 125 10.52 39.56 -18.50
N ARG A 126 10.73 40.37 -17.45
CA ARG A 126 12.05 40.53 -16.81
C ARG A 126 12.52 39.22 -16.17
N ALA A 127 11.68 38.55 -15.40
CA ALA A 127 11.98 37.25 -14.80
C ALA A 127 12.39 36.21 -15.87
N ARG A 128 11.67 36.14 -17.00
CA ARG A 128 11.97 35.23 -18.12
C ARG A 128 13.20 35.64 -18.93
N SER A 129 13.56 36.93 -18.92
CA SER A 129 14.73 37.46 -19.61
C SER A 129 16.04 37.16 -18.88
N LEU A 130 15.97 36.73 -17.60
CA LEU A 130 17.15 36.32 -16.85
C LEU A 130 17.94 35.27 -17.64
N PHE A 131 19.21 35.59 -17.88
CA PHE A 131 20.19 34.76 -18.60
C PHE A 131 19.91 34.51 -20.09
N ARG A 132 18.93 35.19 -20.72
CA ARG A 132 18.82 35.22 -22.19
C ARG A 132 19.89 36.14 -22.78
N GLY A 133 20.96 35.57 -23.34
CA GLY A 133 21.89 36.28 -24.21
C GLY A 133 23.07 37.03 -23.57
N SER A 134 23.33 36.92 -22.26
CA SER A 134 24.61 37.44 -21.72
C SER A 134 25.11 36.68 -20.49
N THR A 135 26.00 35.72 -20.72
CA THR A 135 27.34 35.62 -20.11
C THR A 135 27.93 34.29 -20.57
N ARG A 136 29.18 34.31 -21.03
CA ARG A 136 29.98 33.14 -21.48
C ARG A 136 30.10 31.99 -20.46
N PHE A 137 29.42 32.06 -19.32
CA PHE A 137 29.49 31.14 -18.19
C PHE A 137 28.27 30.20 -18.07
N PHE A 138 27.16 30.43 -18.80
CA PHE A 138 25.92 29.64 -18.66
C PHE A 138 25.56 28.77 -19.87
N ALA A 139 26.30 28.88 -20.99
CA ALA A 139 26.04 28.09 -22.21
C ALA A 139 26.16 26.57 -22.02
N GLU A 140 26.79 26.11 -20.93
CA GLU A 140 27.02 24.68 -20.67
C GLU A 140 25.87 23.96 -19.95
N LEU A 141 24.85 24.67 -19.41
CA LEU A 141 23.85 24.07 -18.52
C LEU A 141 22.41 24.03 -19.06
N LEU A 142 22.05 24.89 -20.01
CA LEU A 142 20.74 24.91 -20.66
C LEU A 142 20.91 25.18 -22.17
N PRO A 143 20.07 24.60 -23.04
CA PRO A 143 20.00 25.00 -24.45
C PRO A 143 19.84 26.52 -24.59
N GLU A 144 20.45 27.14 -25.61
CA GLU A 144 20.48 28.61 -25.79
C GLU A 144 19.08 29.28 -25.84
N ASP A 145 18.02 28.50 -26.08
CA ASP A 145 16.63 28.93 -26.21
C ASP A 145 15.79 28.78 -24.92
N GLU A 146 16.27 28.07 -23.90
CA GLU A 146 15.52 27.82 -22.66
C GLU A 146 15.78 28.87 -21.58
N ALA A 147 14.69 29.40 -21.00
CA ALA A 147 14.78 30.34 -19.88
C ALA A 147 15.03 29.60 -18.54
N ALA A 148 15.87 30.17 -17.68
CA ALA A 148 16.10 29.66 -16.31
C ALA A 148 14.82 29.67 -15.44
N ILE A 149 13.91 30.60 -15.73
CA ILE A 149 12.54 30.63 -15.20
C ILE A 149 11.57 30.35 -16.37
N PRO A 150 11.10 29.10 -16.51
CA PRO A 150 10.37 28.64 -17.70
C PRO A 150 8.85 28.95 -17.65
N TRP A 151 8.43 30.04 -17.01
CA TRP A 151 7.01 30.42 -16.95
C TRP A 151 6.47 30.85 -18.32
N PRO A 152 5.34 30.29 -18.79
CA PRO A 152 4.81 30.59 -20.11
C PRO A 152 4.14 31.98 -20.18
N SER A 153 3.62 32.48 -19.07
CA SER A 153 2.97 33.79 -18.97
C SER A 153 2.97 34.31 -17.54
N ALA A 154 2.59 35.58 -17.35
CA ALA A 154 2.35 36.14 -16.01
C ALA A 154 1.16 35.47 -15.29
N LEU A 155 0.29 34.76 -16.02
CA LEU A 155 -0.87 34.05 -15.47
C LEU A 155 -0.53 32.64 -14.96
N GLU A 156 0.70 32.16 -15.12
CA GLU A 156 1.10 30.85 -14.60
C GLU A 156 2.53 30.92 -14.04
N THR A 157 2.63 31.21 -12.74
CA THR A 157 3.90 31.52 -12.06
C THR A 157 4.12 30.65 -10.82
N PRO A 158 4.09 29.30 -10.93
CA PRO A 158 4.38 28.44 -9.78
C PRO A 158 5.85 28.61 -9.36
N THR A 159 6.15 28.34 -8.09
CA THR A 159 7.52 28.47 -7.58
C THR A 159 8.44 27.41 -8.20
N ILE A 160 7.92 26.20 -8.39
CA ILE A 160 8.60 25.07 -9.01
C ILE A 160 7.91 24.75 -10.32
N TRP A 161 8.71 24.55 -11.37
CA TRP A 161 8.23 24.21 -12.71
C TRP A 161 8.79 22.89 -13.18
N ILE A 162 7.89 21.93 -13.42
CA ILE A 162 8.22 20.63 -14.00
C ILE A 162 7.97 20.71 -15.50
N ARG A 163 9.02 20.44 -16.28
CA ARG A 163 8.97 20.50 -17.74
C ARG A 163 8.19 19.32 -18.33
N GLY A 164 7.61 19.52 -19.49
CA GLY A 164 6.92 18.47 -20.26
C GLY A 164 5.50 18.13 -19.79
N LEU A 165 4.98 18.78 -18.75
CA LEU A 165 3.57 18.64 -18.36
C LEU A 165 2.69 19.46 -19.31
N ARG A 166 1.56 18.87 -19.72
CA ARG A 166 0.53 19.59 -20.46
C ARG A 166 -0.02 20.74 -19.62
N GLN A 167 -0.36 21.84 -20.27
CA GLN A 167 -0.79 23.06 -19.61
C GLN A 167 -2.22 23.39 -19.98
N GLN A 168 -3.11 23.40 -18.97
CA GLN A 168 -4.50 23.77 -19.16
C GLN A 168 -5.10 24.32 -17.86
N PRO A 169 -5.75 25.51 -17.90
CA PRO A 169 -6.29 26.13 -16.70
C PRO A 169 -7.44 25.30 -16.10
N PHE A 170 -8.28 24.71 -16.95
CA PHE A 170 -9.39 23.83 -16.55
C PHE A 170 -9.21 22.42 -17.09
N TRP A 171 -9.72 21.45 -16.34
CA TRP A 171 -9.71 20.04 -16.68
C TRP A 171 -11.14 19.49 -16.70
N ASP A 172 -11.40 18.54 -17.61
CA ASP A 172 -12.59 17.69 -17.49
C ASP A 172 -12.38 16.76 -16.29
N CYS A 173 -13.08 17.09 -15.20
CA CYS A 173 -13.00 16.33 -13.95
C CYS A 173 -13.33 14.85 -14.15
N HIS A 174 -14.38 14.56 -14.90
CA HIS A 174 -14.94 13.22 -14.98
C HIS A 174 -14.14 12.31 -15.92
N GLN A 175 -13.44 12.91 -16.88
CA GLN A 175 -12.50 12.20 -17.75
C GLN A 175 -11.18 11.93 -17.02
N ALA A 176 -10.61 12.93 -16.34
CA ALA A 176 -9.31 12.79 -15.70
C ALA A 176 -9.36 12.02 -14.37
N TRP A 177 -10.44 12.20 -13.58
CA TRP A 177 -10.64 11.58 -12.27
C TRP A 177 -12.05 10.99 -12.15
N PRO A 178 -12.28 9.75 -12.60
CA PRO A 178 -13.61 9.13 -12.61
C PRO A 178 -14.31 9.11 -11.24
N PHE A 179 -13.56 9.06 -10.13
CA PHE A 179 -14.09 9.09 -8.78
C PHE A 179 -14.82 10.39 -8.43
N VAL A 180 -14.62 11.47 -9.18
CA VAL A 180 -15.34 12.74 -8.98
C VAL A 180 -16.86 12.54 -9.09
N ARG A 181 -17.33 11.68 -10.00
CA ARG A 181 -18.76 11.33 -10.09
C ARG A 181 -19.30 10.77 -8.77
N ASN A 182 -18.49 9.96 -8.09
CA ASN A 182 -18.86 9.38 -6.81
C ASN A 182 -18.92 10.45 -5.71
N LEU A 183 -17.97 11.39 -5.72
CA LEU A 183 -17.98 12.53 -4.78
C LEU A 183 -19.20 13.43 -4.98
N GLU A 184 -19.53 13.79 -6.23
CA GLU A 184 -20.71 14.59 -6.55
C GLU A 184 -22.01 13.87 -6.13
N ALA A 185 -22.13 12.57 -6.39
CA ALA A 185 -23.30 11.76 -5.99
C ALA A 185 -23.47 11.65 -4.47
N HIS A 186 -22.39 11.86 -3.69
CA HIS A 186 -22.39 11.79 -2.24
C HIS A 186 -22.25 13.16 -1.56
N ALA A 187 -22.32 14.27 -2.31
CA ALA A 187 -22.04 15.61 -1.81
C ALA A 187 -22.89 15.99 -0.57
N GLU A 188 -24.17 15.59 -0.53
CA GLU A 188 -25.05 15.85 0.62
C GLU A 188 -24.57 15.14 1.90
N LYS A 189 -24.10 13.88 1.77
CA LYS A 189 -23.55 13.12 2.91
C LYS A 189 -22.22 13.70 3.38
N ILE A 190 -21.36 14.07 2.44
CA ILE A 190 -20.08 14.74 2.74
C ILE A 190 -20.34 16.05 3.48
N LEU A 191 -21.35 16.84 3.05
CA LEU A 191 -21.75 18.08 3.72
C LEU A 191 -22.26 17.83 5.16
N ALA A 192 -23.05 16.78 5.36
CA ALA A 192 -23.57 16.42 6.67
C ALA A 192 -22.42 16.08 7.64
N GLU A 193 -21.43 15.30 7.21
CA GLU A 193 -20.23 15.00 8.00
C GLU A 193 -19.36 16.25 8.22
N ALA A 194 -19.17 17.08 7.19
CA ALA A 194 -18.40 18.32 7.29
C ALA A 194 -18.99 19.29 8.33
N SER A 195 -20.32 19.31 8.46
CA SER A 195 -21.03 20.11 9.47
C SER A 195 -20.73 19.62 10.89
N GLN A 196 -20.57 18.31 11.09
CA GLN A 196 -20.18 17.73 12.38
C GLN A 196 -18.71 18.03 12.73
N ALA A 197 -17.84 18.04 11.72
CA ALA A 197 -16.42 18.38 11.88
C ALA A 197 -16.15 19.90 11.99
N ALA A 198 -17.16 20.75 11.79
CA ALA A 198 -17.02 22.20 11.79
C ALA A 198 -16.32 22.81 13.03
N PRO A 199 -16.48 22.28 14.27
CA PRO A 199 -15.75 22.79 15.43
C PRO A 199 -14.22 22.68 15.32
N GLN A 200 -13.70 21.81 14.44
CA GLN A 200 -12.27 21.61 14.22
C GLN A 200 -11.69 22.58 13.17
N LEU A 201 -12.51 23.40 12.50
CA LEU A 201 -12.08 24.34 11.48
C LEU A 201 -11.18 25.44 12.06
N GLN A 202 -10.06 25.70 11.37
CA GLN A 202 -9.08 26.72 11.74
C GLN A 202 -9.01 27.83 10.69
N LYS A 203 -8.40 28.99 11.02
CA LYS A 203 -8.24 30.09 10.06
C LYS A 203 -7.33 29.64 8.90
N ALA A 204 -7.79 29.81 7.66
CA ALA A 204 -7.04 29.43 6.46
C ALA A 204 -6.05 30.54 6.05
N TYR A 205 -4.82 30.13 5.68
CA TYR A 205 -3.77 30.91 5.02
C TYR A 205 -3.90 32.45 5.11
N PRO A 206 -3.56 33.07 6.27
CA PRO A 206 -3.86 34.47 6.54
C PRO A 206 -3.31 35.48 5.52
N TYR A 207 -2.24 35.14 4.80
CA TYR A 207 -1.56 35.99 3.80
C TYR A 207 -2.23 36.00 2.41
N LEU A 208 -3.11 35.03 2.10
CA LEU A 208 -3.91 34.99 0.86
C LEU A 208 -5.30 35.61 1.04
N PHE A 209 -5.65 35.84 2.30
CA PHE A 209 -6.99 36.18 2.72
C PHE A 209 -7.13 37.69 2.85
N ALA A 210 -7.96 38.29 2.01
CA ALA A 210 -8.02 39.74 1.92
C ALA A 210 -9.13 40.39 2.75
N LYS A 211 -10.33 39.78 2.80
CA LYS A 211 -11.53 40.26 3.52
C LYS A 211 -12.49 39.10 3.82
N GLY A 212 -13.27 39.18 4.92
CA GLY A 212 -14.35 38.23 5.31
C GLY A 212 -13.96 37.19 6.39
N SER A 213 -14.45 35.94 6.28
CA SER A 213 -13.90 34.75 6.98
C SER A 213 -13.54 33.62 6.00
N TRP A 214 -12.38 32.97 6.19
CA TRP A 214 -11.95 31.77 5.47
C TRP A 214 -11.27 30.79 6.42
N GLN A 215 -11.77 29.56 6.46
CA GLN A 215 -11.32 28.51 7.38
C GLN A 215 -11.01 27.22 6.61
N ASN A 216 -10.12 26.38 7.17
CA ASN A 216 -9.76 25.08 6.62
C ASN A 216 -9.72 23.95 7.66
N LEU A 217 -9.85 22.71 7.18
CA LEU A 217 -9.65 21.48 7.95
C LEU A 217 -9.07 20.40 7.03
N PHE A 218 -7.91 19.84 7.39
CA PHE A 218 -7.22 18.84 6.57
C PHE A 218 -7.63 17.42 6.96
N LEU A 219 -8.15 16.67 5.99
CA LEU A 219 -8.44 15.24 6.09
C LEU A 219 -7.19 14.41 5.73
N PHE A 220 -6.40 14.90 4.78
CA PHE A 220 -5.19 14.24 4.29
C PHE A 220 -4.13 15.27 3.92
N ARG A 221 -2.89 15.06 4.36
CA ARG A 221 -1.72 15.89 4.05
C ARG A 221 -0.44 15.10 4.27
N GLY A 222 0.56 15.29 3.42
CA GLY A 222 1.87 14.64 3.60
C GLY A 222 1.77 13.11 3.67
N ARG A 223 0.96 12.52 2.78
CA ARG A 223 0.67 11.07 2.73
C ARG A 223 0.00 10.47 3.97
N SER A 224 -0.49 11.31 4.87
CA SER A 224 -1.07 10.89 6.15
C SER A 224 -2.52 11.34 6.27
N TRP A 225 -3.38 10.41 6.70
CA TRP A 225 -4.78 10.67 7.03
C TRP A 225 -4.90 11.19 8.46
N ASN A 226 -5.74 12.21 8.66
CA ASN A 226 -6.05 12.70 9.99
C ASN A 226 -7.09 11.77 10.66
N ALA A 227 -6.64 10.98 11.62
CA ALA A 227 -7.48 9.98 12.29
C ALA A 227 -8.68 10.60 13.03
N GLU A 228 -8.51 11.76 13.67
CA GLU A 228 -9.57 12.45 14.41
C GLU A 228 -10.64 12.99 13.45
N VAL A 229 -10.20 13.61 12.34
CA VAL A 229 -11.14 14.12 11.32
C VAL A 229 -11.83 12.97 10.61
N CYS A 230 -11.13 11.87 10.31
CA CYS A 230 -11.75 10.69 9.71
C CYS A 230 -12.70 9.94 10.65
N ALA A 231 -12.53 10.07 11.97
CA ALA A 231 -13.53 9.60 12.92
C ALA A 231 -14.80 10.47 12.89
N ALA A 232 -14.66 11.78 12.65
CA ALA A 232 -15.78 12.71 12.48
C ALA A 232 -16.41 12.68 11.07
N MET A 233 -15.66 12.24 10.05
CA MET A 233 -16.08 12.15 8.65
C MET A 233 -15.80 10.77 8.04
N PRO A 234 -16.33 9.68 8.63
CA PRO A 234 -15.96 8.32 8.27
C PRO A 234 -16.32 7.95 6.84
N GLN A 235 -17.49 8.35 6.33
CA GLN A 235 -17.90 8.03 4.96
C GLN A 235 -17.08 8.82 3.95
N THR A 236 -16.81 10.10 4.21
CA THR A 236 -15.97 10.93 3.34
C THR A 236 -14.55 10.37 3.22
N CYS A 237 -13.92 10.01 4.35
CA CYS A 237 -12.61 9.38 4.31
C CYS A 237 -12.66 8.02 3.61
N GLN A 238 -13.68 7.19 3.86
CA GLN A 238 -13.83 5.90 3.18
C GLN A 238 -13.97 6.05 1.65
N LEU A 239 -14.68 7.08 1.17
CA LEU A 239 -14.84 7.35 -0.26
C LEU A 239 -13.52 7.72 -0.95
N LEU A 240 -12.65 8.46 -0.27
CA LEU A 240 -11.42 9.02 -0.83
C LEU A 240 -10.18 8.16 -0.58
N LEU A 241 -10.22 7.28 0.42
CA LEU A 241 -9.11 6.41 0.78
C LEU A 241 -8.60 5.54 -0.38
N PRO A 242 -9.44 4.90 -1.22
CA PRO A 242 -8.94 4.14 -2.36
C PRO A 242 -8.39 5.01 -3.50
N GLU A 243 -8.72 6.30 -3.52
CA GLU A 243 -8.40 7.22 -4.63
C GLU A 243 -7.11 8.02 -4.39
N ILE A 244 -6.70 8.17 -3.12
CA ILE A 244 -5.58 9.00 -2.69
C ILE A 244 -4.54 8.15 -1.94
N PRO A 245 -3.26 8.21 -2.33
CA PRO A 245 -2.67 9.06 -3.37
C PRO A 245 -3.04 8.63 -4.80
N THR A 246 -3.13 9.59 -5.73
CA THR A 246 -3.48 9.31 -7.14
C THR A 246 -2.33 8.70 -7.94
N LYS A 247 -1.09 8.99 -7.54
CA LYS A 247 0.13 8.40 -8.13
C LYS A 247 1.09 7.92 -7.04
N PRO A 248 0.77 6.83 -6.32
CA PRO A 248 1.55 6.31 -5.19
C PRO A 248 3.01 6.01 -5.54
N GLY A 249 3.30 5.65 -6.80
CA GLY A 249 4.62 5.32 -7.31
C GLY A 249 5.51 6.51 -7.65
N LEU A 250 5.11 7.76 -7.37
CA LEU A 250 5.90 8.95 -7.67
C LEU A 250 6.34 9.68 -6.41
N PRO A 251 7.51 10.37 -6.41
CA PRO A 251 7.91 11.23 -5.31
C PRO A 251 7.05 12.50 -5.25
N LEU A 252 6.96 13.11 -4.06
CA LEU A 252 6.41 14.46 -3.92
C LEU A 252 7.46 15.52 -4.29
N VAL A 253 7.01 16.58 -4.98
CA VAL A 253 7.84 17.75 -5.28
C VAL A 253 7.76 18.75 -4.15
N VAL A 254 6.54 19.06 -3.70
CA VAL A 254 6.24 19.93 -2.56
C VAL A 254 5.40 19.17 -1.53
N PRO A 255 5.53 19.47 -0.22
CA PRO A 255 4.83 18.72 0.83
C PRO A 255 3.30 18.69 0.69
N ASN A 256 2.74 19.68 0.00
CA ASN A 256 1.31 19.84 -0.25
C ASN A 256 0.88 19.39 -1.66
N ASN A 257 1.66 18.56 -2.36
CA ASN A 257 1.34 18.08 -3.71
C ASN A 257 -0.03 17.40 -3.79
N GLU A 258 -0.36 16.60 -2.79
CA GLU A 258 -1.66 15.96 -2.63
C GLU A 258 -2.20 16.26 -1.22
N GLU A 259 -3.43 16.78 -1.16
CA GLU A 259 -4.10 17.16 0.08
C GLU A 259 -5.61 16.98 -0.07
N ILE A 260 -6.29 16.65 1.03
CA ILE A 260 -7.74 16.73 1.10
C ILE A 260 -8.07 17.74 2.18
N VAL A 261 -8.77 18.80 1.80
CA VAL A 261 -9.06 19.94 2.68
C VAL A 261 -10.50 20.40 2.52
N LEU A 262 -11.18 20.55 3.64
CA LEU A 262 -12.42 21.31 3.70
C LEU A 262 -12.10 22.79 3.81
N PHE A 263 -12.82 23.61 3.04
CA PHE A 263 -12.83 25.05 3.21
C PHE A 263 -14.23 25.54 3.54
N ARG A 264 -14.28 26.52 4.44
CA ARG A 264 -15.49 27.24 4.81
C ARG A 264 -15.26 28.74 4.63
N SER A 265 -16.23 29.43 4.03
CA SER A 265 -16.22 30.88 3.90
C SER A 265 -17.64 31.45 4.01
N VAL A 266 -17.77 32.67 4.50
CA VAL A 266 -19.05 33.41 4.59
C VAL A 266 -19.07 34.58 3.62
N ASN A 267 -20.20 35.29 3.51
CA ASN A 267 -20.33 36.44 2.63
C ASN A 267 -19.22 37.48 2.84
N GLY A 268 -18.78 38.12 1.75
CA GLY A 268 -17.68 39.09 1.75
C GLY A 268 -16.29 38.46 1.81
N ALA A 269 -16.19 37.12 1.81
CA ALA A 269 -14.92 36.43 1.69
C ALA A 269 -14.27 36.68 0.32
N TYR A 270 -13.02 37.13 0.33
CA TYR A 270 -12.21 37.32 -0.86
C TYR A 270 -10.82 36.71 -0.67
N VAL A 271 -10.49 35.76 -1.54
CA VAL A 271 -9.16 35.17 -1.66
C VAL A 271 -8.50 35.78 -2.89
N GLY A 272 -7.42 36.53 -2.68
CA GLY A 272 -6.79 37.32 -3.73
C GLY A 272 -6.11 36.46 -4.82
N PRO A 273 -5.74 37.06 -5.96
CA PRO A 273 -4.99 36.39 -7.02
C PRO A 273 -3.70 35.75 -6.52
N HIS A 274 -3.59 34.43 -6.65
CA HIS A 274 -2.41 33.66 -6.26
C HIS A 274 -2.25 32.42 -7.14
N SER A 275 -1.13 31.73 -7.01
CA SER A 275 -0.78 30.52 -7.75
C SER A 275 -0.17 29.49 -6.80
N GLY A 276 -0.42 28.22 -7.07
CA GLY A 276 0.11 27.05 -6.38
C GLY A 276 1.63 26.97 -6.41
N ALA A 277 2.18 26.05 -5.62
CA ALA A 277 3.62 25.93 -5.45
C ALA A 277 4.30 25.27 -6.67
N ALA A 278 3.65 24.31 -7.30
CA ALA A 278 4.15 23.57 -8.45
C ALA A 278 3.09 23.40 -9.55
N ASN A 279 3.51 23.28 -10.81
CA ASN A 279 2.60 23.02 -11.94
C ASN A 279 2.09 21.58 -12.04
N ASN A 280 2.57 20.66 -11.19
CA ASN A 280 2.03 19.30 -11.11
C ASN A 280 0.88 19.13 -10.09
N GLN A 281 0.24 20.22 -9.67
CA GLN A 281 -0.89 20.21 -8.72
C GLN A 281 -2.20 20.54 -9.44
N ILE A 282 -3.17 19.62 -9.37
CA ILE A 282 -4.54 19.88 -9.83
C ILE A 282 -5.47 19.93 -8.61
N ASN A 283 -6.31 20.96 -8.53
CA ASN A 283 -7.34 21.06 -7.51
C ASN A 283 -8.67 20.56 -8.09
N ILE A 284 -9.24 19.52 -7.49
CA ILE A 284 -10.63 19.12 -7.68
C ILE A 284 -11.45 19.84 -6.60
N HIS A 285 -12.19 20.88 -6.99
CA HIS A 285 -12.96 21.73 -6.08
C HIS A 285 -14.44 21.35 -6.11
N LEU A 286 -14.88 20.50 -5.18
CA LEU A 286 -16.29 20.16 -5.00
C LEU A 286 -16.96 21.16 -4.07
N THR A 287 -17.91 21.94 -4.59
CA THR A 287 -18.72 22.83 -3.74
C THR A 287 -19.83 22.01 -3.09
N LEU A 288 -19.85 21.94 -1.77
CA LEU A 288 -20.81 21.12 -1.01
C LEU A 288 -22.07 21.92 -0.66
N LYS A 289 -21.88 23.17 -0.22
CA LYS A 289 -22.94 24.11 0.15
C LYS A 289 -22.59 25.50 -0.35
N GLY A 290 -23.60 26.26 -0.73
CA GLY A 290 -23.42 27.57 -1.36
C GLY A 290 -22.95 27.44 -2.80
N GLY A 291 -22.59 28.57 -3.42
CA GLY A 291 -22.10 28.61 -4.79
C GLY A 291 -22.70 29.76 -5.59
N SER A 292 -23.98 30.06 -5.37
CA SER A 292 -24.65 31.25 -5.91
C SER A 292 -23.91 32.50 -5.44
N GLY A 293 -23.52 33.36 -6.38
CA GLY A 293 -22.74 34.58 -6.10
C GLY A 293 -21.28 34.31 -5.71
N VAL A 294 -20.78 33.07 -5.86
CA VAL A 294 -19.38 32.73 -5.64
C VAL A 294 -18.69 32.48 -6.98
N THR A 295 -17.74 33.35 -7.32
CA THR A 295 -17.00 33.26 -8.58
C THR A 295 -15.56 32.79 -8.31
N LEU A 296 -15.14 31.75 -9.03
CA LEU A 296 -13.76 31.30 -9.14
C LEU A 296 -13.18 31.82 -10.44
N ASN A 297 -12.09 32.59 -10.37
CA ASN A 297 -11.38 33.10 -11.54
C ASN A 297 -10.08 32.32 -11.69
N ILE A 298 -9.86 31.68 -12.85
CA ILE A 298 -8.61 30.97 -13.18
C ILE A 298 -8.08 31.53 -14.50
N ALA A 299 -6.85 32.03 -14.52
CA ALA A 299 -6.20 32.53 -15.74
C ALA A 299 -7.03 33.58 -16.53
N GLY A 300 -7.83 34.39 -15.84
CA GLY A 300 -8.70 35.40 -16.44
C GLY A 300 -10.09 34.89 -16.88
N GLU A 301 -10.38 33.60 -16.75
CA GLU A 301 -11.71 33.02 -17.00
C GLU A 301 -12.45 32.84 -15.66
N SER A 302 -13.68 33.39 -15.59
CA SER A 302 -14.55 33.33 -14.42
C SER A 302 -15.58 32.21 -14.54
N ARG A 303 -15.72 31.39 -13.50
CA ARG A 303 -16.79 30.39 -13.39
C ARG A 303 -17.50 30.51 -12.05
N GLU A 304 -18.82 30.52 -12.08
CA GLU A 304 -19.63 30.46 -10.86
C GLU A 304 -19.63 29.03 -10.30
N LEU A 305 -19.51 28.92 -8.98
CA LEU A 305 -19.53 27.62 -8.30
C LEU A 305 -20.97 27.13 -8.14
N GLN A 306 -21.17 25.81 -8.23
CA GLN A 306 -22.49 25.20 -8.07
C GLN A 306 -22.46 24.14 -6.97
N ALA A 307 -23.44 24.17 -6.07
CA ALA A 307 -23.57 23.16 -5.02
C ALA A 307 -23.71 21.75 -5.62
N GLY A 308 -23.00 20.78 -5.04
CA GLY A 308 -22.95 19.40 -5.51
C GLY A 308 -22.12 19.18 -6.78
N LYS A 309 -21.43 20.20 -7.30
CA LYS A 309 -20.62 20.10 -8.52
C LYS A 309 -19.15 20.42 -8.30
N ALA A 310 -18.30 19.70 -9.03
CA ALA A 310 -16.86 19.88 -9.00
C ALA A 310 -16.36 20.75 -10.18
N ILE A 311 -15.35 21.57 -9.90
CA ILE A 311 -14.53 22.24 -10.92
C ILE A 311 -13.09 21.79 -10.72
N CYS A 312 -12.44 21.33 -11.79
CA CYS A 312 -11.05 20.89 -11.76
C CYS A 312 -10.17 21.91 -12.48
N PHE A 313 -9.17 22.43 -11.79
CA PHE A 313 -8.29 23.46 -12.34
C PHE A 313 -6.85 23.23 -11.88
N GLN A 314 -5.92 23.63 -12.74
CA GLN A 314 -4.50 23.51 -12.45
C GLN A 314 -4.05 24.65 -11.54
N ASP A 315 -3.52 24.30 -10.37
CA ASP A 315 -3.26 25.25 -9.27
C ASP A 315 -2.14 26.24 -9.60
N SER A 316 -1.24 25.93 -10.55
CA SER A 316 -0.18 26.84 -10.98
C SER A 316 -0.67 28.10 -11.70
N TYR A 317 -1.88 28.06 -12.26
CA TYR A 317 -2.47 29.25 -12.85
C TYR A 317 -2.88 30.24 -11.77
N LEU A 318 -2.76 31.52 -12.08
CA LEU A 318 -3.25 32.60 -11.25
C LEU A 318 -4.76 32.42 -11.04
N HIS A 319 -5.16 32.31 -9.78
CA HIS A 319 -6.53 32.11 -9.41
C HIS A 319 -6.95 32.95 -8.20
N SER A 320 -8.23 33.30 -8.17
CA SER A 320 -8.84 34.05 -7.07
C SER A 320 -10.26 33.56 -6.86
N LEU A 321 -10.79 33.84 -5.67
CA LEU A 321 -12.15 33.50 -5.32
C LEU A 321 -12.84 34.68 -4.67
N GLU A 322 -14.05 34.97 -5.13
CA GLU A 322 -14.87 36.05 -4.60
C GLU A 322 -16.24 35.50 -4.19
N HIS A 323 -16.65 35.74 -2.95
CA HIS A 323 -17.98 35.41 -2.43
C HIS A 323 -18.81 36.68 -2.25
N LYS A 324 -19.61 36.99 -3.28
CA LYS A 324 -20.62 38.05 -3.31
C LYS A 324 -22.00 37.40 -3.08
N GLY A 325 -22.25 36.96 -1.86
CA GLY A 325 -23.53 36.36 -1.51
C GLY A 325 -24.64 37.41 -1.39
N ASP A 326 -25.88 37.00 -1.67
CA ASP A 326 -27.06 37.87 -1.67
C ASP A 326 -27.53 38.28 -0.25
N SER A 327 -27.07 37.57 0.79
CA SER A 327 -27.38 37.85 2.19
C SER A 327 -26.14 37.81 3.07
N LEU A 328 -26.13 38.55 4.19
CA LEU A 328 -24.97 38.65 5.09
C LEU A 328 -24.57 37.30 5.72
N ASP A 329 -25.50 36.35 5.79
CA ASP A 329 -25.32 35.03 6.42
C ASP A 329 -25.06 33.89 5.43
N SER A 330 -24.84 34.19 4.14
CA SER A 330 -24.59 33.15 3.14
C SER A 330 -23.27 32.42 3.41
N GLU A 331 -23.35 31.10 3.59
CA GLU A 331 -22.20 30.24 3.87
C GLU A 331 -21.86 29.37 2.66
N ARG A 332 -20.56 29.23 2.39
CA ARG A 332 -20.00 28.28 1.42
C ARG A 332 -19.14 27.26 2.13
N VAL A 333 -19.37 25.98 1.83
CA VAL A 333 -18.54 24.85 2.24
C VAL A 333 -18.09 24.11 0.99
N SER A 334 -16.81 23.80 0.89
CA SER A 334 -16.22 23.08 -0.25
C SER A 334 -15.23 22.04 0.22
N LEU A 335 -15.20 20.89 -0.45
CA LEU A 335 -14.14 19.90 -0.33
C LEU A 335 -13.18 20.08 -1.51
N VAL A 336 -11.92 20.34 -1.23
CA VAL A 336 -10.86 20.40 -2.25
C VAL A 336 -9.99 19.16 -2.10
N VAL A 337 -9.92 18.38 -3.18
CA VAL A 337 -9.02 17.23 -3.31
C VAL A 337 -7.92 17.65 -4.28
N ARG A 338 -6.72 17.89 -3.77
CA ARG A 338 -5.55 18.18 -4.58
C ARG A 338 -4.87 16.87 -4.97
N VAL A 339 -4.61 16.72 -6.25
CA VAL A 339 -4.07 15.50 -6.86
C VAL A 339 -2.85 15.82 -7.72
N LEU A 340 -2.04 14.80 -7.99
CA LEU A 340 -0.92 14.94 -8.92
C LEU A 340 -1.43 15.08 -10.35
N HIS A 341 -0.71 15.88 -11.13
CA HIS A 341 -0.99 16.10 -12.54
C HIS A 341 -0.98 14.76 -13.31
N PRO A 342 -1.96 14.51 -14.19
CA PRO A 342 -2.14 13.20 -14.84
C PRO A 342 -0.94 12.81 -15.73
N ASP A 343 -0.24 13.80 -16.29
CA ASP A 343 0.94 13.59 -17.12
C ASP A 343 2.26 13.58 -16.30
N SER A 344 2.20 13.46 -14.96
CA SER A 344 3.42 13.29 -14.15
C SER A 344 3.92 11.84 -14.25
N HIS A 345 5.21 11.65 -14.49
CA HIS A 345 5.83 10.33 -14.64
C HIS A 345 7.17 10.26 -13.88
N VAL A 346 7.68 9.05 -13.63
CA VAL A 346 8.96 8.85 -12.92
C VAL A 346 10.12 9.58 -13.61
N THR A 347 10.10 9.66 -14.93
CA THR A 347 11.09 10.37 -15.76
C THR A 347 11.15 11.87 -15.47
N SER A 348 10.07 12.47 -14.95
CA SER A 348 10.06 13.87 -14.50
C SER A 348 10.96 14.12 -13.29
N PHE A 349 11.40 13.07 -12.59
CA PHE A 349 12.14 13.16 -11.33
C PHE A 349 13.52 12.50 -11.36
N LEU A 350 13.86 11.70 -12.38
CA LEU A 350 15.10 10.92 -12.41
C LEU A 350 16.35 11.79 -12.23
N GLY A 351 17.18 11.45 -11.24
CA GLY A 351 18.42 12.14 -10.92
C GLY A 351 18.25 13.55 -10.34
N ARG A 352 17.03 13.94 -9.94
CA ARG A 352 16.71 15.27 -9.41
C ARG A 352 16.67 15.30 -7.89
N ARG A 353 16.66 16.52 -7.33
CA ARG A 353 16.34 16.76 -5.92
C ARG A 353 15.05 17.55 -5.81
N THR A 354 14.08 17.08 -5.02
CA THR A 354 12.81 17.78 -4.80
C THR A 354 12.82 18.57 -3.49
N GLU A 355 11.93 19.56 -3.39
CA GLU A 355 11.72 20.32 -2.15
C GLU A 355 11.22 19.42 -1.00
N ALA A 356 10.31 18.48 -1.29
CA ALA A 356 9.66 17.68 -0.26
C ALA A 356 10.47 16.46 0.21
N GLU A 357 11.17 15.78 -0.71
CA GLU A 357 11.79 14.47 -0.44
C GLU A 357 13.32 14.50 -0.60
N GLY A 358 13.89 15.64 -0.97
CA GLY A 358 15.33 15.76 -1.16
C GLY A 358 15.81 14.95 -2.36
N SER A 359 16.86 14.14 -2.19
CA SER A 359 17.38 13.32 -3.29
C SER A 359 16.42 12.18 -3.61
N VAL A 360 15.93 12.13 -4.84
CA VAL A 360 15.06 11.01 -5.29
C VAL A 360 15.84 9.85 -5.90
N ALA A 361 17.18 9.87 -5.82
CA ALA A 361 18.03 8.77 -6.31
C ALA A 361 17.74 7.43 -5.60
N GLU A 362 17.28 7.50 -4.36
CA GLU A 362 16.92 6.32 -3.54
C GLU A 362 15.43 5.99 -3.61
N PHE A 363 14.63 6.78 -4.33
CA PHE A 363 13.19 6.54 -4.43
C PHE A 363 12.93 5.28 -5.26
N SER A 364 12.24 4.31 -4.66
CA SER A 364 11.83 3.08 -5.33
C SER A 364 10.33 3.09 -5.60
N GLU A 365 9.95 3.25 -6.88
CA GLU A 365 8.56 3.13 -7.33
C GLU A 365 7.96 1.79 -6.88
N ALA A 366 8.69 0.69 -7.04
CA ALA A 366 8.25 -0.63 -6.63
C ALA A 366 7.99 -0.73 -5.12
N ALA A 367 8.81 -0.10 -4.28
CA ALA A 367 8.59 -0.06 -2.84
C ALA A 367 7.37 0.78 -2.47
N ALA A 368 7.21 1.96 -3.09
CA ALA A 368 6.08 2.85 -2.86
C ALA A 368 4.74 2.20 -3.27
N LEU A 369 4.69 1.54 -4.43
CA LEU A 369 3.52 0.78 -4.89
C LEU A 369 3.20 -0.41 -3.97
N ARG A 370 4.22 -1.11 -3.45
CA ARG A 370 4.03 -2.20 -2.48
C ARG A 370 3.44 -1.70 -1.16
N ALA A 371 3.94 -0.58 -0.63
CA ALA A 371 3.41 0.05 0.57
C ALA A 371 1.94 0.46 0.39
N GLU A 372 1.62 1.01 -0.77
CA GLU A 372 0.25 1.41 -1.10
C GLU A 372 -0.69 0.20 -1.22
N LEU A 373 -0.27 -0.86 -1.89
CA LEU A 373 -1.05 -2.09 -2.00
C LEU A 373 -1.32 -2.71 -0.62
N ALA A 374 -0.34 -2.69 0.28
CA ALA A 374 -0.51 -3.15 1.66
C ALA A 374 -1.54 -2.30 2.42
N ARG A 375 -1.48 -0.97 2.28
CA ARG A 375 -2.43 -0.02 2.87
C ARG A 375 -3.87 -0.26 2.38
N LEU A 376 -4.08 -0.43 1.08
CA LEU A 376 -5.41 -0.69 0.50
C LEU A 376 -5.96 -2.03 0.98
N ARG A 377 -5.14 -3.10 0.99
CA ARG A 377 -5.54 -4.41 1.51
C ARG A 377 -5.99 -4.33 2.97
N ASP A 378 -5.21 -3.66 3.81
CA ASP A 378 -5.53 -3.45 5.22
C ASP A 378 -6.85 -2.67 5.40
N HIS A 379 -7.06 -1.63 4.59
CA HIS A 379 -8.35 -0.93 4.56
C HIS A 379 -9.53 -1.84 4.18
N TYR A 380 -9.43 -2.59 3.09
CA TYR A 380 -10.51 -3.51 2.68
C TYR A 380 -10.76 -4.63 3.70
N ARG A 381 -9.73 -5.10 4.42
CA ARG A 381 -9.90 -6.03 5.55
C ARG A 381 -10.71 -5.42 6.68
N ARG A 382 -10.44 -4.17 7.06
CA ARG A 382 -11.24 -3.45 8.07
C ARG A 382 -12.71 -3.34 7.64
N LEU A 383 -12.96 -2.94 6.39
CA LEU A 383 -14.32 -2.85 5.87
C LEU A 383 -15.05 -4.20 5.90
N ALA A 384 -14.37 -5.28 5.52
CA ALA A 384 -14.91 -6.63 5.63
C ALA A 384 -15.17 -7.06 7.09
N GLY A 385 -14.37 -6.57 8.04
CA GLY A 385 -14.51 -6.82 9.48
C GLY A 385 -15.64 -6.05 10.17
N THR A 386 -16.06 -4.90 9.62
CA THR A 386 -17.06 -3.99 10.23
C THR A 386 -18.53 -4.40 10.10
N SER A 387 -18.83 -5.59 9.57
CA SER A 387 -20.17 -6.18 9.69
C SER A 387 -20.49 -6.43 11.17
N ARG A 388 -21.50 -5.72 11.70
CA ARG A 388 -22.03 -5.82 13.08
C ARG A 388 -22.52 -7.23 13.39
N GLU A 389 -21.66 -7.98 14.09
CA GLU A 389 -21.85 -9.07 15.07
C GLU A 389 -20.48 -9.77 15.14
N GLU A 390 -19.93 -10.05 16.33
CA GLU A 390 -18.68 -10.83 16.44
C GLU A 390 -18.98 -12.30 16.13
N PRO A 391 -18.72 -12.80 14.91
CA PRO A 391 -19.23 -14.09 14.49
C PRO A 391 -18.42 -15.26 15.08
N CYS A 392 -17.27 -14.96 15.70
CA CYS A 392 -16.23 -15.91 16.05
C CYS A 392 -16.25 -16.36 17.53
N LYS A 393 -17.22 -15.93 18.35
CA LYS A 393 -17.29 -16.34 19.76
C LYS A 393 -17.70 -17.81 19.89
N GLY A 394 -16.72 -18.71 19.89
CA GLY A 394 -16.86 -20.11 20.31
C GLY A 394 -16.64 -20.29 21.82
N PRO A 395 -17.09 -21.41 22.41
CA PRO A 395 -16.77 -21.76 23.79
C PRO A 395 -15.25 -21.89 23.95
N GLN A 396 -14.72 -21.38 25.06
CA GLN A 396 -13.31 -21.54 25.41
C GLN A 396 -13.07 -22.95 25.95
N PRO A 397 -12.06 -23.67 25.44
CA PRO A 397 -11.69 -24.98 25.97
C PRO A 397 -11.28 -24.90 27.44
N THR A 398 -11.67 -25.91 28.21
CA THR A 398 -11.16 -26.16 29.56
C THR A 398 -9.73 -26.69 29.52
N GLN A 399 -8.99 -26.56 30.62
CA GLN A 399 -7.63 -27.11 30.71
C GLN A 399 -7.56 -28.62 30.46
N ALA A 400 -8.58 -29.37 30.91
CA ALA A 400 -8.66 -30.81 30.67
C ALA A 400 -8.85 -31.14 29.17
N GLU A 401 -9.65 -30.35 28.46
CA GLU A 401 -9.83 -30.48 27.01
C GLU A 401 -8.55 -30.13 26.25
N VAL A 402 -7.82 -29.11 26.68
CA VAL A 402 -6.50 -28.76 26.12
C VAL A 402 -5.48 -29.88 26.35
N ALA A 403 -5.46 -30.50 27.54
CA ALA A 403 -4.57 -31.63 27.82
C ALA A 403 -4.89 -32.85 26.95
N ALA A 404 -6.18 -33.21 26.82
CA ALA A 404 -6.60 -34.30 25.92
C ALA A 404 -6.27 -33.99 24.44
N ALA A 405 -6.40 -32.73 24.04
CA ALA A 405 -6.03 -32.29 22.70
C ALA A 405 -4.51 -32.31 22.47
N GLN A 406 -3.70 -32.09 23.50
CA GLN A 406 -2.24 -32.24 23.43
C GLN A 406 -1.85 -33.70 23.15
N GLU A 407 -2.47 -34.67 23.84
CA GLU A 407 -2.21 -36.09 23.56
C GLU A 407 -2.57 -36.47 22.11
N MET A 408 -3.68 -35.92 21.58
CA MET A 408 -4.06 -36.10 20.18
C MET A 408 -3.05 -35.46 19.24
N PHE A 409 -2.63 -34.22 19.53
CA PHE A 409 -1.64 -33.52 18.75
C PHE A 409 -0.32 -34.29 18.69
N ASP A 410 0.19 -34.77 19.83
CA ASP A 410 1.44 -35.54 19.90
C ASP A 410 1.34 -36.84 19.10
N PHE A 411 0.22 -37.55 19.21
CA PHE A 411 -0.03 -38.75 18.42
C PHE A 411 -0.03 -38.44 16.92
N LEU A 412 -0.81 -37.44 16.51
CA LEU A 412 -1.04 -37.07 15.12
C LEU A 412 0.19 -36.47 14.42
N SER A 413 1.00 -35.74 15.16
CA SER A 413 2.20 -35.02 14.73
C SER A 413 3.47 -35.88 14.77
N SER A 414 3.40 -37.08 15.36
CA SER A 414 4.56 -37.97 15.49
C SER A 414 5.10 -38.41 14.13
N GLU A 415 6.40 -38.17 13.92
CA GLU A 415 7.10 -38.49 12.69
C GLU A 415 7.07 -39.99 12.37
N PHE A 416 7.06 -40.32 11.08
CA PHE A 416 7.06 -41.70 10.59
C PHE A 416 8.43 -42.09 10.01
N ASN A 417 9.01 -43.17 10.52
CA ASN A 417 10.41 -43.57 10.30
C ASN A 417 11.43 -42.43 10.51
N PRO A 418 11.40 -41.73 11.68
CA PRO A 418 12.43 -40.77 12.00
C PRO A 418 13.77 -41.49 12.18
N THR A 419 14.84 -41.01 11.58
CA THR A 419 16.18 -41.53 11.86
C THR A 419 16.71 -40.93 13.16
N GLU A 420 17.30 -41.75 14.04
CA GLU A 420 17.91 -41.30 15.30
C GLU A 420 19.17 -40.42 15.06
N ASP A 421 19.79 -40.50 13.87
CA ASP A 421 20.88 -39.63 13.42
C ASP A 421 20.55 -38.90 12.11
N ASP A 422 20.31 -37.60 12.21
CA ASP A 422 20.17 -36.65 11.10
C ASP A 422 21.53 -36.38 10.39
N ASP A 423 22.60 -37.04 10.86
CA ASP A 423 23.96 -37.11 10.28
C ASP A 423 24.15 -38.29 9.30
N SER A 424 23.14 -39.16 9.11
CA SER A 424 23.21 -40.22 8.11
C SER A 424 23.28 -39.61 6.70
N GLN A 425 24.39 -39.83 5.99
CA GLN A 425 24.58 -39.42 4.58
C GLN A 425 23.68 -40.17 3.58
N ASP A 426 22.57 -40.75 4.04
CA ASP A 426 21.69 -41.54 3.20
C ASP A 426 21.11 -40.66 2.07
N PRO A 427 21.28 -41.06 0.79
CA PRO A 427 20.86 -40.23 -0.32
C PRO A 427 19.32 -40.18 -0.41
N LEU A 428 18.74 -38.99 -0.19
CA LEU A 428 17.33 -38.72 -0.50
C LEU A 428 17.13 -38.61 -2.01
N ASP A 429 16.14 -39.36 -2.51
CA ASP A 429 15.76 -39.37 -3.92
C ASP A 429 14.74 -38.26 -4.26
N ALA A 430 13.94 -37.81 -3.28
CA ALA A 430 13.04 -36.66 -3.43
C ALA A 430 12.69 -36.02 -2.07
N ILE A 431 12.48 -34.69 -2.07
CA ILE A 431 11.85 -33.94 -0.98
C ILE A 431 10.45 -33.56 -1.46
N VAL A 432 9.42 -33.96 -0.75
CA VAL A 432 8.02 -33.76 -1.13
C VAL A 432 7.36 -32.89 -0.08
N VAL A 433 6.60 -31.90 -0.51
CA VAL A 433 5.89 -30.97 0.34
C VAL A 433 4.42 -31.08 -0.02
N LEU A 434 3.64 -31.68 0.87
CA LEU A 434 2.19 -31.72 0.69
C LEU A 434 1.62 -30.43 1.29
N SER A 435 1.46 -29.42 0.45
CA SER A 435 1.01 -28.10 0.87
C SER A 435 -0.47 -28.17 1.30
N ASN A 436 -0.68 -27.86 2.56
CA ASN A 436 -1.97 -27.63 3.21
C ASN A 436 -1.87 -26.29 3.98
N TRP A 437 -2.91 -25.96 4.74
CA TRP A 437 -3.29 -24.57 5.05
C TRP A 437 -2.65 -23.94 6.29
N TYR A 438 -1.94 -24.70 7.13
CA TYR A 438 -1.78 -24.34 8.54
C TYR A 438 -0.54 -23.50 8.86
N ASP A 439 0.62 -23.75 8.23
CA ASP A 439 1.91 -23.14 8.61
C ASP A 439 2.99 -23.21 7.51
N ARG A 440 2.81 -22.35 6.50
CA ARG A 440 3.72 -22.31 5.35
C ARG A 440 5.15 -21.91 5.73
N VAL A 441 5.35 -21.11 6.78
CA VAL A 441 6.69 -20.63 7.17
C VAL A 441 7.53 -21.78 7.70
N SER A 442 6.99 -22.56 8.65
CA SER A 442 7.69 -23.73 9.19
C SER A 442 7.97 -24.76 8.10
N LYS A 443 7.02 -24.99 7.18
CA LYS A 443 7.20 -25.89 6.03
C LYS A 443 8.36 -25.46 5.15
N VAL A 444 8.38 -24.19 4.77
CA VAL A 444 9.44 -23.62 3.93
C VAL A 444 10.79 -23.70 4.65
N LYS A 445 10.86 -23.39 5.94
CA LYS A 445 12.08 -23.50 6.74
C LYS A 445 12.63 -24.93 6.75
N LYS A 446 11.80 -25.93 7.06
CA LYS A 446 12.21 -27.35 7.07
C LYS A 446 12.64 -27.84 5.69
N VAL A 447 11.97 -27.40 4.63
CA VAL A 447 12.36 -27.71 3.25
C VAL A 447 13.73 -27.13 2.91
N LEU A 448 14.01 -25.89 3.31
CA LEU A 448 15.31 -25.26 3.11
C LEU A 448 16.42 -25.99 3.88
N GLU A 449 16.15 -26.41 5.13
CA GLU A 449 17.09 -27.22 5.93
C GLU A 449 17.44 -28.54 5.23
N LEU A 450 16.44 -29.28 4.74
CA LEU A 450 16.64 -30.53 4.01
C LEU A 450 17.35 -30.30 2.67
N ALA A 451 16.97 -29.27 1.93
CA ALA A 451 17.53 -28.98 0.62
C ALA A 451 18.99 -28.49 0.69
N ALA A 452 19.38 -27.82 1.79
CA ALA A 452 20.77 -27.43 2.05
C ALA A 452 21.68 -28.64 2.27
N ARG A 453 21.16 -29.69 2.92
CA ARG A 453 21.86 -30.96 3.16
C ARG A 453 21.88 -31.87 1.92
N HIS A 454 20.78 -31.91 1.19
CA HIS A 454 20.61 -32.74 0.00
C HIS A 454 20.57 -31.89 -1.28
N ARG A 455 21.73 -31.36 -1.68
CA ARG A 455 21.89 -30.32 -2.72
C ARG A 455 21.53 -30.74 -4.16
N SER A 456 21.35 -32.02 -4.44
CA SER A 456 20.95 -32.51 -5.77
C SER A 456 19.52 -33.06 -5.81
N THR A 457 18.87 -33.18 -4.66
CA THR A 457 17.56 -33.82 -4.55
C THR A 457 16.45 -32.91 -5.08
N PRO A 458 15.52 -33.40 -5.91
CA PRO A 458 14.39 -32.61 -6.39
C PRO A 458 13.40 -32.29 -5.25
N ILE A 459 12.77 -31.12 -5.34
CA ILE A 459 11.75 -30.65 -4.41
C ILE A 459 10.40 -30.62 -5.13
N ILE A 460 9.42 -31.37 -4.64
CA ILE A 460 8.09 -31.45 -5.24
C ILE A 460 7.06 -30.86 -4.29
N LEU A 461 6.37 -29.81 -4.72
CA LEU A 461 5.30 -29.16 -3.99
C LEU A 461 3.96 -29.63 -4.56
N VAL A 462 3.10 -30.20 -3.74
CA VAL A 462 1.79 -30.71 -4.18
C VAL A 462 0.69 -30.07 -3.34
N GLY A 463 -0.27 -29.42 -3.97
CA GLY A 463 -1.30 -28.68 -3.22
C GLY A 463 -2.41 -28.12 -4.09
N GLY A 464 -3.65 -28.39 -3.67
CA GLY A 464 -4.85 -28.01 -4.39
C GLY A 464 -5.50 -26.68 -3.97
N ARG A 465 -6.70 -26.42 -4.50
CA ARG A 465 -7.54 -25.24 -4.28
C ARG A 465 -8.80 -25.67 -3.50
N GLY A 466 -8.61 -25.93 -2.20
CA GLY A 466 -9.70 -26.37 -1.32
C GLY A 466 -10.56 -25.24 -0.76
N ARG A 467 -11.69 -25.59 -0.11
CA ARG A 467 -12.50 -24.63 0.67
C ARG A 467 -11.69 -23.92 1.76
N LEU A 468 -10.62 -24.59 2.20
CA LEU A 468 -9.67 -24.17 3.21
C LEU A 468 -8.40 -23.55 2.63
N SER A 469 -8.24 -23.33 1.31
CA SER A 469 -6.99 -22.76 0.77
C SER A 469 -6.83 -21.29 1.17
N SER A 470 -5.63 -20.79 1.47
CA SER A 470 -5.32 -19.37 1.74
C SER A 470 -5.72 -18.41 0.60
N ILE A 471 -5.87 -17.09 0.87
CA ILE A 471 -6.34 -16.14 -0.16
C ILE A 471 -5.34 -16.14 -1.29
N ARG A 472 -4.06 -16.20 -0.91
CA ARG A 472 -2.94 -16.30 -1.81
C ARG A 472 -2.97 -17.58 -2.66
N ALA A 473 -3.36 -18.72 -2.09
CA ALA A 473 -3.55 -19.95 -2.86
C ALA A 473 -4.78 -19.89 -3.78
N ALA A 474 -5.83 -19.16 -3.41
CA ALA A 474 -6.96 -18.91 -4.31
C ALA A 474 -6.59 -17.98 -5.48
N GLU A 475 -5.68 -17.03 -5.27
CA GLU A 475 -5.11 -16.15 -6.31
C GLU A 475 -4.10 -16.88 -7.21
N LEU A 476 -3.30 -17.78 -6.64
CA LEU A 476 -2.23 -18.52 -7.33
C LEU A 476 -2.63 -19.94 -7.75
N ASP A 477 -3.93 -20.23 -7.81
CA ASP A 477 -4.47 -21.50 -8.27
C ASP A 477 -3.96 -22.77 -7.55
N GLY A 478 -3.73 -22.65 -6.24
CA GLY A 478 -3.47 -23.77 -5.33
C GLY A 478 -2.39 -23.49 -4.28
N GLU A 479 -2.36 -24.30 -3.23
CA GLU A 479 -1.37 -24.15 -2.16
C GLU A 479 0.06 -24.46 -2.61
N ALA A 480 0.25 -25.34 -3.61
CA ALA A 480 1.59 -25.63 -4.15
C ALA A 480 2.26 -24.37 -4.71
N HIS A 481 1.53 -23.56 -5.49
CA HIS A 481 2.05 -22.32 -6.07
C HIS A 481 2.25 -21.23 -5.02
N ALA A 482 1.40 -21.18 -4.00
CA ALA A 482 1.59 -20.27 -2.88
C ALA A 482 2.86 -20.62 -2.09
N THR A 483 3.12 -21.91 -1.82
CA THR A 483 4.37 -22.38 -1.20
C THR A 483 5.57 -22.14 -2.11
N LEU A 484 5.46 -22.38 -3.41
CA LEU A 484 6.53 -22.13 -4.38
C LEU A 484 6.96 -20.66 -4.36
N ALA A 485 5.99 -19.74 -4.44
CA ALA A 485 6.24 -18.32 -4.41
C ALA A 485 7.01 -17.91 -3.14
N GLN A 486 6.68 -18.52 -1.99
CA GLN A 486 7.36 -18.25 -0.73
C GLN A 486 8.78 -18.86 -0.67
N LEU A 487 8.99 -20.05 -1.25
CA LEU A 487 10.33 -20.63 -1.39
C LEU A 487 11.22 -19.75 -2.26
N LEU A 488 10.74 -19.33 -3.43
CA LEU A 488 11.51 -18.51 -4.37
C LEU A 488 11.94 -17.16 -3.76
N VAL A 489 11.05 -16.50 -3.04
CA VAL A 489 11.34 -15.29 -2.26
C VAL A 489 12.56 -15.46 -1.34
N LEU A 490 12.60 -16.55 -0.56
CA LEU A 490 13.68 -16.76 0.41
C LEU A 490 14.99 -17.15 -0.28
N LEU A 491 14.93 -17.66 -1.50
CA LEU A 491 16.09 -17.95 -2.33
C LEU A 491 16.74 -16.70 -2.94
N GLU A 492 16.00 -15.58 -3.04
CA GLU A 492 16.53 -14.30 -3.51
C GLU A 492 17.23 -13.47 -2.41
N ILE A 493 17.21 -13.92 -1.16
CA ILE A 493 17.95 -13.27 -0.05
C ILE A 493 19.44 -13.59 -0.19
N PRO A 494 20.35 -12.59 -0.28
CA PRO A 494 21.78 -12.84 -0.41
C PRO A 494 22.34 -13.59 0.83
N GLY A 495 22.86 -14.81 0.63
CA GLY A 495 23.44 -15.66 1.67
C GLY A 495 23.70 -17.10 1.20
N GLU A 496 24.36 -17.93 2.03
CA GLU A 496 24.71 -19.32 1.67
C GLU A 496 23.48 -20.21 1.32
N LEU A 497 22.29 -19.90 1.85
CA LEU A 497 21.04 -20.63 1.56
C LEU A 497 20.45 -20.34 0.17
N GLY A 498 20.47 -19.07 -0.28
CA GLY A 498 19.89 -18.65 -1.57
C GLY A 498 20.70 -19.09 -2.78
N ALA A 499 22.04 -19.20 -2.62
CA ALA A 499 22.93 -19.72 -3.65
C ALA A 499 22.85 -21.26 -3.84
N ALA A 500 22.19 -22.00 -2.93
CA ALA A 500 22.26 -23.46 -2.86
C ALA A 500 21.12 -24.20 -3.60
N ILE A 501 20.01 -23.55 -3.92
CA ILE A 501 18.86 -24.19 -4.60
C ILE A 501 18.65 -23.58 -5.98
N ASN A 502 19.16 -24.25 -7.01
CA ASN A 502 18.82 -23.94 -8.40
C ASN A 502 17.30 -24.13 -8.60
N SER A 503 16.58 -23.11 -9.07
CA SER A 503 15.12 -23.11 -9.26
C SER A 503 14.63 -24.28 -10.13
N ASN A 504 15.49 -24.80 -11.01
CA ASN A 504 15.24 -25.98 -11.84
C ASN A 504 15.02 -27.29 -11.05
N ARG A 505 15.22 -27.28 -9.73
CA ARG A 505 15.01 -28.44 -8.84
C ARG A 505 13.60 -28.47 -8.22
N VAL A 506 12.82 -27.40 -8.34
CA VAL A 506 11.51 -27.29 -7.69
C VAL A 506 10.40 -27.49 -8.70
N VAL A 507 9.51 -28.43 -8.42
CA VAL A 507 8.31 -28.72 -9.22
C VAL A 507 7.09 -28.43 -8.36
N ALA A 508 6.13 -27.65 -8.86
CA ALA A 508 4.85 -27.42 -8.20
C ALA A 508 3.72 -28.07 -8.99
N ILE A 509 2.88 -28.84 -8.29
CA ILE A 509 1.77 -29.62 -8.84
C ILE A 509 0.47 -29.08 -8.21
N SER A 510 -0.40 -28.46 -9.02
CA SER A 510 -1.68 -27.87 -8.57
C SER A 510 -2.89 -28.27 -9.41
N CYS A 511 -4.07 -27.78 -9.05
CA CYS A 511 -5.35 -28.11 -9.67
C CYS A 511 -5.48 -27.75 -11.16
N ASN A 512 -4.71 -26.78 -11.66
CA ASN A 512 -4.80 -26.35 -13.07
C ASN A 512 -4.21 -27.36 -14.05
N GLU A 513 -3.56 -28.41 -13.57
CA GLU A 513 -3.17 -29.56 -14.39
C GLU A 513 -4.37 -30.41 -14.84
N CYS A 514 -5.57 -30.16 -14.30
CA CYS A 514 -6.81 -30.78 -14.77
C CYS A 514 -7.36 -30.04 -16.02
N PRO A 515 -7.55 -30.72 -17.17
CA PRO A 515 -7.78 -30.07 -18.46
C PRO A 515 -9.08 -29.26 -18.58
N THR A 516 -10.13 -29.61 -17.82
CA THR A 516 -11.44 -28.96 -17.92
C THR A 516 -11.94 -28.48 -16.56
N GLU A 517 -12.77 -27.43 -16.57
CA GLU A 517 -13.40 -26.88 -15.36
C GLU A 517 -14.29 -27.90 -14.64
N GLN A 518 -15.01 -28.74 -15.40
CA GLN A 518 -15.78 -29.86 -14.84
C GLN A 518 -14.89 -30.94 -14.20
N LEU A 519 -13.72 -31.24 -14.77
CA LEU A 519 -12.75 -32.13 -14.14
C LEU A 519 -12.10 -31.49 -12.91
N ARG A 520 -11.85 -30.18 -12.89
CA ARG A 520 -11.39 -29.48 -11.68
C ARG A 520 -12.39 -29.56 -10.52
N LEU A 521 -13.69 -29.62 -10.83
CA LEU A 521 -14.77 -29.78 -9.85
C LEU A 521 -14.98 -31.25 -9.42
N LYS A 522 -14.71 -32.23 -10.30
CA LYS A 522 -14.85 -33.67 -10.05
C LYS A 522 -13.61 -34.33 -9.45
N CYS A 523 -12.43 -33.96 -9.92
CA CYS A 523 -11.17 -34.28 -9.26
C CYS A 523 -11.29 -33.68 -7.86
N GLY A 524 -11.11 -34.50 -6.82
CA GLY A 524 -11.14 -34.08 -5.43
C GLY A 524 -10.00 -33.12 -5.02
N CYS A 525 -9.63 -32.17 -5.91
CA CYS A 525 -8.74 -31.03 -5.78
C CYS A 525 -9.03 -30.11 -4.58
N VAL A 526 -9.96 -30.51 -3.72
CA VAL A 526 -10.28 -29.89 -2.45
C VAL A 526 -9.29 -30.38 -1.40
N GLY A 527 -8.08 -29.82 -1.33
CA GLY A 527 -7.16 -29.89 -0.18
C GLY A 527 -7.02 -31.23 0.59
N ASN A 528 -7.30 -32.37 -0.04
CA ASN A 528 -7.42 -33.64 0.64
C ASN A 528 -6.10 -34.38 0.53
N THR A 529 -5.64 -34.94 1.66
CA THR A 529 -4.39 -35.71 1.73
C THR A 529 -4.29 -36.81 0.67
N GLY A 530 -5.41 -37.46 0.32
CA GLY A 530 -5.47 -38.45 -0.75
C GLY A 530 -5.08 -37.89 -2.12
N PHE A 531 -5.64 -36.75 -2.53
CA PHE A 531 -5.29 -36.11 -3.80
C PHE A 531 -3.80 -35.75 -3.85
N ASN A 532 -3.28 -35.15 -2.79
CA ASN A 532 -1.87 -34.78 -2.70
C ASN A 532 -0.96 -36.01 -2.77
N ALA A 533 -1.32 -37.10 -2.09
CA ALA A 533 -0.59 -38.37 -2.14
C ALA A 533 -0.62 -39.02 -3.54
N ASP A 534 -1.79 -39.07 -4.17
CA ASP A 534 -1.98 -39.68 -5.50
C ASP A 534 -1.16 -38.91 -6.55
N ARG A 535 -1.23 -37.56 -6.56
CA ARG A 535 -0.42 -36.71 -7.47
C ARG A 535 1.08 -36.90 -7.26
N PHE A 536 1.54 -36.98 -6.01
CA PHE A 536 2.93 -37.27 -5.71
C PHE A 536 3.36 -38.63 -6.27
N LEU A 537 2.58 -39.68 -6.02
CA LEU A 537 2.91 -41.04 -6.47
C LEU A 537 2.91 -41.16 -8.00
N GLU A 538 1.96 -40.52 -8.68
CA GLU A 538 1.94 -40.46 -10.14
C GLU A 538 3.18 -39.75 -10.70
N TRP A 539 3.58 -38.61 -10.10
CA TRP A 539 4.80 -37.91 -10.48
C TRP A 539 6.04 -38.78 -10.25
N ALA A 540 6.12 -39.44 -9.09
CA ALA A 540 7.25 -40.27 -8.70
C ALA A 540 7.43 -41.47 -9.64
N ALA A 541 6.33 -42.09 -10.07
CA ALA A 541 6.35 -43.20 -11.01
C ALA A 541 6.97 -42.84 -12.37
N MET A 542 6.87 -41.58 -12.79
CA MET A 542 7.36 -41.13 -14.09
C MET A 542 8.78 -40.55 -14.04
N HIS A 543 9.11 -39.83 -12.98
CA HIS A 543 10.33 -39.01 -12.93
C HIS A 543 11.44 -39.61 -12.07
N LEU A 544 11.15 -40.62 -11.24
CA LEU A 544 12.17 -41.35 -10.51
C LEU A 544 12.55 -42.61 -11.31
N PRO A 545 13.79 -42.71 -11.86
CA PRO A 545 14.21 -43.88 -12.64
C PRO A 545 14.20 -45.20 -11.82
N PRO A 546 14.37 -46.37 -12.43
CA PRO A 546 14.61 -47.60 -11.67
C PRO A 546 15.94 -47.52 -10.91
N LEU A 547 16.00 -47.99 -9.65
CA LEU A 547 17.25 -48.17 -8.90
C LEU A 547 17.40 -49.63 -8.45
N HIS A 548 18.66 -50.05 -8.26
CA HIS A 548 19.00 -51.32 -7.61
C HIS A 548 18.84 -51.29 -6.08
N ARG A 549 18.44 -50.15 -5.49
CA ARG A 549 18.17 -49.97 -4.07
C ARG A 549 16.78 -49.40 -3.83
N PRO A 550 16.20 -49.56 -2.61
CA PRO A 550 15.00 -48.84 -2.23
C PRO A 550 15.16 -47.32 -2.38
N ARG A 551 14.10 -46.66 -2.86
CA ARG A 551 13.97 -45.22 -3.00
C ARG A 551 13.67 -44.59 -1.65
N MET A 552 14.36 -43.52 -1.28
CA MET A 552 14.12 -42.77 -0.05
C MET A 552 13.47 -41.42 -0.36
N VAL A 553 12.25 -41.20 0.12
CA VAL A 553 11.53 -39.94 -0.05
C VAL A 553 11.23 -39.32 1.32
N ALA A 554 11.56 -38.04 1.48
CA ALA A 554 11.18 -37.25 2.64
C ALA A 554 9.94 -36.42 2.32
N VAL A 555 8.84 -36.65 3.04
CA VAL A 555 7.60 -35.88 2.95
C VAL A 555 7.56 -34.90 4.11
N VAL A 556 7.55 -33.60 3.83
CA VAL A 556 7.47 -32.54 4.82
C VAL A 556 5.99 -32.15 5.01
N GLU A 557 5.52 -32.26 6.25
CA GLU A 557 4.16 -31.94 6.67
C GLU A 557 4.19 -30.99 7.88
N GLU A 558 3.28 -30.01 7.97
CA GLU A 558 3.36 -28.89 8.94
C GLU A 558 2.39 -28.96 10.11
N SER A 559 1.75 -30.10 10.29
CA SER A 559 0.55 -30.17 11.13
C SER A 559 0.37 -31.52 11.81
N TYR A 560 -0.72 -31.64 12.54
CA TYR A 560 -1.28 -32.88 13.06
C TYR A 560 -1.80 -33.81 11.93
N LEU A 561 -1.34 -33.67 10.69
CA LEU A 561 -1.70 -34.55 9.57
C LEU A 561 -0.60 -35.56 9.22
N VAL A 562 0.56 -35.53 9.89
CA VAL A 562 1.69 -36.44 9.65
C VAL A 562 1.22 -37.90 9.60
N ARG A 563 0.43 -38.33 10.60
CA ARG A 563 -0.13 -39.71 10.65
C ARG A 563 -1.03 -40.04 9.48
N ARG A 564 -1.92 -39.13 9.07
CA ARG A 564 -2.79 -39.35 7.91
C ARG A 564 -2.01 -39.43 6.63
N VAL A 565 -1.03 -38.55 6.43
CA VAL A 565 -0.16 -38.57 5.27
C VAL A 565 0.58 -39.90 5.19
N ALA A 566 1.24 -40.31 6.27
CA ALA A 566 1.96 -41.58 6.34
C ALA A 566 1.04 -42.76 6.01
N ALA A 567 -0.10 -42.89 6.69
CA ALA A 567 -1.02 -43.99 6.50
C ALA A 567 -1.61 -44.02 5.07
N THR A 568 -1.96 -42.86 4.53
CA THR A 568 -2.49 -42.73 3.15
C THR A 568 -1.46 -43.17 2.13
N VAL A 569 -0.23 -42.67 2.21
CA VAL A 569 0.78 -43.02 1.22
C VAL A 569 1.17 -44.50 1.33
N LEU A 570 1.30 -45.05 2.55
CA LEU A 570 1.56 -46.48 2.75
C LEU A 570 0.43 -47.36 2.20
N GLY A 571 -0.83 -46.98 2.44
CA GLY A 571 -1.99 -47.66 1.87
C GLY A 571 -1.94 -47.71 0.34
N ARG A 572 -1.61 -46.59 -0.30
CA ARG A 572 -1.44 -46.55 -1.77
C ARG A 572 -0.28 -47.42 -2.25
N LEU A 573 0.87 -47.37 -1.57
CA LEU A 573 2.04 -48.18 -1.91
C LEU A 573 1.79 -49.68 -1.72
N SER A 574 0.92 -50.08 -0.78
CA SER A 574 0.53 -51.48 -0.57
C SER A 574 -0.56 -51.97 -1.53
N GLY A 575 -1.02 -51.13 -2.48
CA GLY A 575 -2.07 -51.48 -3.44
C GLY A 575 -3.49 -51.44 -2.86
N PHE A 576 -3.73 -50.65 -1.81
CA PHE A 576 -5.04 -50.59 -1.14
C PHE A 576 -6.02 -49.63 -1.85
N GLY A 577 -7.23 -50.12 -2.20
CA GLY A 577 -8.32 -49.32 -2.79
C GLY A 577 -8.27 -49.14 -4.32
N ASP A 578 -7.96 -50.20 -5.06
CA ASP A 578 -7.46 -50.23 -6.44
C ASP A 578 -8.25 -49.46 -7.53
N THR A 579 -7.52 -48.66 -8.32
CA THR A 579 -7.76 -48.41 -9.76
C THR A 579 -6.45 -48.21 -10.53
N HIS A 580 -5.37 -47.82 -9.85
CA HIS A 580 -4.01 -47.78 -10.40
C HIS A 580 -3.02 -48.42 -9.41
N VAL A 581 -2.64 -49.67 -9.64
CA VAL A 581 -1.56 -50.34 -8.90
C VAL A 581 -0.24 -49.62 -9.18
N HIS A 582 0.15 -48.72 -8.29
CA HIS A 582 1.47 -48.14 -8.28
C HIS A 582 2.45 -49.17 -7.68
N ASN A 583 2.97 -50.09 -8.51
CA ASN A 583 3.93 -51.10 -8.08
C ASN A 583 5.26 -50.43 -7.66
N HIS A 584 5.32 -49.99 -6.40
CA HIS A 584 6.43 -49.27 -5.80
C HIS A 584 6.96 -50.02 -4.57
N SER A 585 7.04 -51.35 -4.65
CA SER A 585 7.54 -52.26 -3.60
C SER A 585 8.97 -51.92 -3.10
N THR A 586 9.63 -50.94 -3.70
CA THR A 586 10.95 -50.45 -3.34
C THR A 586 10.96 -49.01 -2.80
N MET A 587 9.84 -48.30 -2.62
CA MET A 587 9.84 -46.94 -2.06
C MET A 587 9.66 -46.94 -0.55
N GLN A 588 10.56 -46.25 0.15
CA GLN A 588 10.52 -45.99 1.58
C GLN A 588 10.30 -44.50 1.81
N ILE A 589 9.40 -44.18 2.74
CA ILE A 589 8.96 -42.82 3.01
C ILE A 589 9.28 -42.47 4.46
N ARG A 590 9.83 -41.28 4.63
CA ARG A 590 9.95 -40.58 5.92
C ARG A 590 8.94 -39.44 5.90
N VAL A 591 8.05 -39.36 6.87
CA VAL A 591 7.15 -38.20 7.01
C VAL A 591 7.62 -37.37 8.19
N LEU A 592 8.13 -36.19 7.88
CA LEU A 592 8.79 -35.28 8.80
C LEU A 592 7.83 -34.16 9.17
N ASN A 593 7.82 -33.80 10.45
CA ASN A 593 7.08 -32.64 10.91
C ASN A 593 7.93 -31.39 10.67
N SER A 594 7.33 -30.34 10.12
CA SER A 594 8.04 -29.09 9.87
C SER A 594 8.16 -28.21 11.11
N ARG A 595 7.41 -28.50 12.20
CA ARG A 595 7.48 -27.77 13.46
C ARG A 595 8.50 -28.35 14.42
N ASP A 596 9.02 -27.50 15.30
CA ASP A 596 9.85 -27.94 16.44
C ASP A 596 8.99 -28.80 17.39
N PRO A 597 9.46 -29.99 17.82
CA PRO A 597 8.78 -30.81 18.82
C PRO A 597 8.39 -30.06 20.10
N ASN A 598 9.08 -28.97 20.42
CA ASN A 598 8.86 -28.16 21.62
C ASN A 598 7.83 -27.02 21.43
N GLU A 599 7.38 -26.72 20.20
CA GLU A 599 6.46 -25.62 19.87
C GLU A 599 5.11 -26.12 19.29
N GLY A 600 4.49 -27.13 19.92
CA GLY A 600 3.43 -27.93 19.32
C GLY A 600 2.02 -27.30 19.23
N LEU A 601 1.24 -27.41 20.31
CA LEU A 601 -0.20 -27.10 20.29
C LEU A 601 -0.53 -25.65 20.65
N GLN A 602 0.17 -25.07 21.62
CA GLN A 602 -0.16 -23.74 22.15
C GLN A 602 -0.03 -22.65 21.08
N GLN A 603 1.07 -22.67 20.30
CA GLN A 603 1.28 -21.77 19.17
C GLN A 603 0.20 -21.98 18.09
N MET A 604 -0.23 -23.23 17.85
CA MET A 604 -1.35 -23.51 16.94
C MET A 604 -2.65 -22.86 17.44
N MET A 605 -2.94 -22.99 18.73
CA MET A 605 -4.12 -22.35 19.35
C MET A 605 -4.05 -20.82 19.31
N GLU A 606 -2.86 -20.22 19.46
CA GLU A 606 -2.63 -18.77 19.37
C GLU A 606 -2.89 -18.24 17.96
N VAL A 607 -2.38 -18.93 16.93
CA VAL A 607 -2.65 -18.61 15.51
C VAL A 607 -4.15 -18.67 15.20
N HIS A 608 -4.90 -19.53 15.89
CA HIS A 608 -6.35 -19.67 15.81
C HIS A 608 -7.11 -18.95 16.94
N GLY A 609 -6.52 -17.95 17.59
CA GLY A 609 -7.00 -17.34 18.84
C GLY A 609 -8.40 -16.72 18.81
N SER A 610 -9.06 -16.64 17.65
CA SER A 610 -10.46 -16.25 17.54
C SER A 610 -11.43 -17.36 17.92
N MET A 611 -11.02 -18.63 17.79
CA MET A 611 -11.90 -19.79 17.95
C MET A 611 -11.11 -21.06 18.33
N PRO A 612 -10.45 -21.11 19.49
CA PRO A 612 -9.57 -22.22 19.89
C PRO A 612 -10.28 -23.59 19.93
N SER A 613 -11.58 -23.62 20.27
CA SER A 613 -12.40 -24.85 20.23
C SER A 613 -12.54 -25.47 18.83
N ALA A 614 -12.48 -24.67 17.76
CA ALA A 614 -12.47 -25.20 16.39
C ALA A 614 -11.20 -26.02 16.12
N MET A 615 -10.07 -25.64 16.73
CA MET A 615 -8.83 -26.39 16.58
C MET A 615 -8.89 -27.74 17.30
N LEU A 616 -9.46 -27.76 18.52
CA LEU A 616 -9.72 -29.01 19.23
C LEU A 616 -10.63 -29.94 18.42
N HIS A 617 -11.71 -29.39 17.85
CA HIS A 617 -12.60 -30.16 16.97
C HIS A 617 -11.85 -30.73 15.76
N LEU A 618 -11.06 -29.93 15.05
CA LEU A 618 -10.35 -30.37 13.86
C LEU A 618 -9.38 -31.52 14.16
N MET A 619 -8.59 -31.43 15.23
CA MET A 619 -7.68 -32.52 15.64
C MET A 619 -8.46 -33.77 16.07
N ALA A 620 -9.49 -33.60 16.89
CA ALA A 620 -10.33 -34.70 17.35
C ALA A 620 -11.02 -35.40 16.17
N SER A 621 -11.56 -34.63 15.23
CA SER A 621 -12.17 -35.14 14.00
C SER A 621 -11.16 -35.90 13.13
N GLU A 622 -9.88 -35.54 13.20
CA GLU A 622 -8.83 -36.21 12.43
C GLU A 622 -8.50 -37.59 13.00
N VAL A 623 -8.40 -37.73 14.34
CA VAL A 623 -8.26 -39.05 14.99
C VAL A 623 -9.44 -39.96 14.64
N VAL A 624 -10.66 -39.40 14.64
CA VAL A 624 -11.88 -40.14 14.24
C VAL A 624 -11.81 -40.57 12.78
N ARG A 625 -11.42 -39.68 11.85
CA ARG A 625 -11.28 -40.00 10.42
C ARG A 625 -10.23 -41.08 10.16
N LEU A 626 -9.12 -41.09 10.91
CA LEU A 626 -8.11 -42.14 10.78
C LEU A 626 -8.70 -43.53 11.09
N ASP A 627 -9.53 -43.63 12.12
CA ASP A 627 -10.24 -44.87 12.45
C ASP A 627 -11.26 -45.23 11.37
N GLU A 628 -12.07 -44.28 10.91
CA GLU A 628 -13.08 -44.47 9.85
C GLU A 628 -12.46 -44.95 8.53
N TYR A 629 -11.43 -44.25 8.03
CA TYR A 629 -10.71 -44.63 6.81
C TYR A 629 -10.01 -45.99 6.93
N SER A 630 -9.68 -46.41 8.15
CA SER A 630 -9.11 -47.73 8.42
C SER A 630 -10.12 -48.87 8.43
N ARG A 631 -11.43 -48.58 8.51
CA ARG A 631 -12.51 -49.59 8.55
C ARG A 631 -13.37 -49.61 7.28
N GLY A 632 -13.50 -48.47 6.60
CA GLY A 632 -14.36 -48.34 5.42
C GLY A 632 -15.86 -48.27 5.72
N GLU A 633 -16.26 -48.05 6.97
CA GLU A 633 -17.66 -47.93 7.39
C GLU A 633 -18.19 -46.53 7.04
N GLY A 634 -18.92 -46.39 5.92
CA GLY A 634 -19.54 -45.12 5.50
C GLY A 634 -18.56 -44.06 4.98
N SER A 635 -17.27 -44.40 4.85
CA SER A 635 -16.19 -43.53 4.38
C SER A 635 -15.21 -44.32 3.49
N PRO A 636 -14.37 -43.66 2.67
CA PRO A 636 -13.39 -44.34 1.83
C PRO A 636 -12.42 -45.19 2.66
N HIS A 637 -12.27 -46.47 2.31
CA HIS A 637 -11.29 -47.34 2.94
C HIS A 637 -9.91 -47.12 2.32
N LEU A 638 -9.07 -46.30 2.96
CA LEU A 638 -7.83 -45.80 2.35
C LEU A 638 -6.57 -46.59 2.73
N PHE A 639 -6.56 -47.21 3.91
CA PHE A 639 -5.41 -47.94 4.43
C PHE A 639 -5.84 -48.92 5.53
N PRO A 640 -5.05 -49.99 5.79
CA PRO A 640 -5.18 -50.80 6.99
C PRO A 640 -4.88 -50.02 8.28
N ARG A 641 -5.47 -50.46 9.40
CA ARG A 641 -5.27 -49.83 10.72
C ARG A 641 -3.83 -49.89 11.20
N GLU A 642 -3.05 -50.91 10.84
CA GLU A 642 -1.63 -50.99 11.19
C GLU A 642 -0.81 -49.78 10.72
N PHE A 643 -1.19 -49.14 9.60
CA PHE A 643 -0.45 -47.99 9.07
C PHE A 643 -0.72 -46.70 9.85
N VAL A 644 -1.86 -46.61 10.55
CA VAL A 644 -2.15 -45.51 11.48
C VAL A 644 -1.30 -45.64 12.74
N LEU A 645 -1.19 -46.86 13.26
CA LEU A 645 -0.42 -47.14 14.48
C LEU A 645 1.09 -47.03 14.22
N GLY A 646 1.56 -47.29 13.00
CA GLY A 646 2.98 -47.15 12.63
C GLY A 646 3.91 -48.04 13.44
N ASP A 647 5.19 -47.66 13.53
CA ASP A 647 6.25 -48.38 14.24
C ASP A 647 6.33 -47.96 15.73
N ILE A 648 5.18 -47.90 16.43
CA ILE A 648 5.18 -47.65 17.87
C ILE A 648 6.01 -48.76 18.51
N LYS A 649 7.12 -48.41 19.17
CA LYS A 649 8.10 -49.28 19.86
C LYS A 649 7.51 -50.14 21.00
N ALA A 650 6.21 -50.40 21.02
CA ALA A 650 5.52 -51.29 21.94
C ALA A 650 4.66 -52.29 21.16
N THR A 651 4.52 -53.50 21.71
CA THR A 651 3.70 -54.59 21.17
C THR A 651 2.39 -54.08 20.57
N ARG A 652 2.02 -54.56 19.37
CA ARG A 652 0.83 -54.14 18.60
C ARG A 652 -0.46 -54.01 19.44
N GLU A 653 -0.60 -54.83 20.48
CA GLU A 653 -1.71 -54.79 21.43
C GLU A 653 -1.72 -53.54 22.32
N LEU A 654 -0.57 -53.11 22.83
CA LEU A 654 -0.45 -51.90 23.66
C LEU A 654 -0.73 -50.64 22.83
N ALA A 655 -0.22 -50.58 21.59
CA ALA A 655 -0.51 -49.50 20.66
C ALA A 655 -2.01 -49.41 20.30
N SER A 656 -2.69 -50.55 20.18
CA SER A 656 -4.12 -50.61 19.93
C SER A 656 -4.95 -50.09 21.11
N ALA A 657 -4.60 -50.48 22.35
CA ALA A 657 -5.29 -50.03 23.55
C ALA A 657 -5.13 -48.51 23.77
N VAL A 658 -3.92 -47.97 23.57
CA VAL A 658 -3.65 -46.53 23.65
C VAL A 658 -4.47 -45.75 22.61
N PHE A 659 -4.50 -46.23 21.36
CA PHE A 659 -5.29 -45.59 20.32
C PHE A 659 -6.80 -45.66 20.59
N GLN A 660 -7.32 -46.73 21.20
CA GLN A 660 -8.73 -46.80 21.60
C GLN A 660 -9.09 -45.78 22.69
N GLY A 661 -8.20 -45.57 23.67
CA GLY A 661 -8.37 -44.51 24.67
C GLY A 661 -8.41 -43.12 24.03
N LEU A 662 -7.45 -42.85 23.14
CA LEU A 662 -7.36 -41.60 22.38
C LEU A 662 -8.60 -41.37 21.49
N LEU A 663 -9.07 -42.42 20.81
CA LEU A 663 -10.26 -42.38 19.96
C LEU A 663 -11.53 -42.07 20.77
N GLY A 664 -11.64 -42.60 21.99
CA GLY A 664 -12.74 -42.28 22.90
C GLY A 664 -12.78 -40.79 23.25
N ALA A 665 -11.64 -40.23 23.65
CA ALA A 665 -11.51 -38.80 23.93
C ALA A 665 -11.79 -37.94 22.68
N ALA A 666 -11.31 -38.38 21.51
CA ALA A 666 -11.50 -37.68 20.25
C ALA A 666 -12.97 -37.62 19.83
N ARG A 667 -13.74 -38.71 20.02
CA ARG A 667 -15.17 -38.70 19.73
C ARG A 667 -15.93 -37.71 20.61
N ASP A 668 -15.63 -37.68 21.91
CA ASP A 668 -16.25 -36.74 22.86
C ASP A 668 -15.93 -35.28 22.50
N LEU A 669 -14.65 -34.95 22.28
CA LEU A 669 -14.21 -33.61 21.89
C LEU A 669 -14.77 -33.16 20.53
N SER A 670 -14.77 -34.07 19.54
CA SER A 670 -15.31 -33.78 18.20
C SER A 670 -16.78 -33.42 18.28
N VAL A 671 -17.60 -34.18 19.00
CA VAL A 671 -19.04 -33.90 19.17
C VAL A 671 -19.25 -32.59 19.93
N ARG A 672 -18.54 -32.37 21.03
CA ARG A 672 -18.70 -31.19 21.89
C ARG A 672 -18.41 -29.87 21.17
N HIS A 673 -17.47 -29.87 20.23
CA HIS A 673 -17.05 -28.69 19.49
C HIS A 673 -17.48 -28.72 17.99
N ALA A 674 -18.41 -29.61 17.61
CA ALA A 674 -18.91 -29.70 16.24
C ALA A 674 -19.73 -28.46 15.83
N GLU A 675 -20.70 -28.04 16.64
CA GLU A 675 -21.64 -26.97 16.29
C GLU A 675 -20.93 -25.64 15.90
N PRO A 676 -19.94 -25.14 16.66
CA PRO A 676 -19.23 -23.92 16.27
C PRO A 676 -18.49 -24.09 14.93
N MET A 677 -17.91 -25.27 14.69
CA MET A 677 -17.20 -25.57 13.45
C MET A 677 -18.15 -25.73 12.26
N GLU A 678 -19.30 -26.39 12.42
CA GLU A 678 -20.33 -26.53 11.38
C GLU A 678 -20.87 -25.16 10.93
N ARG A 679 -21.10 -24.27 11.91
CA ARG A 679 -21.52 -22.89 11.65
C ARG A 679 -20.49 -22.15 10.80
N ALA A 680 -19.21 -22.26 11.15
CA ALA A 680 -18.12 -21.68 10.37
C ALA A 680 -17.99 -22.32 8.98
N ALA A 681 -18.06 -23.65 8.90
CA ALA A 681 -17.89 -24.41 7.65
C ALA A 681 -19.00 -24.13 6.61
N GLY A 682 -20.19 -23.72 7.06
CA GLY A 682 -21.31 -23.32 6.20
C GLY A 682 -21.10 -22.01 5.44
N ASP A 683 -20.19 -21.14 5.90
CA ASP A 683 -19.89 -19.85 5.27
C ASP A 683 -18.39 -19.65 5.10
N ARG A 684 -17.93 -19.61 3.84
CA ARG A 684 -16.52 -19.41 3.50
C ARG A 684 -15.97 -18.12 4.11
N ARG A 685 -16.72 -17.02 4.20
CA ARG A 685 -16.20 -15.79 4.82
C ARG A 685 -16.04 -15.94 6.33
N LEU A 686 -17.00 -16.60 6.96
CA LEU A 686 -17.01 -16.86 8.40
C LEU A 686 -15.86 -17.79 8.81
N PHE A 687 -15.70 -18.90 8.10
CA PHE A 687 -14.60 -19.83 8.30
C PHE A 687 -13.24 -19.13 8.24
N TRP A 688 -13.06 -18.27 7.26
CA TRP A 688 -11.80 -17.55 7.07
C TRP A 688 -11.55 -16.49 8.14
N ARG A 689 -12.61 -15.83 8.60
CA ARG A 689 -12.50 -14.83 9.65
C ARG A 689 -12.21 -15.46 11.02
N CYS A 690 -12.81 -16.62 11.29
CA CYS A 690 -12.86 -17.19 12.64
C CYS A 690 -11.93 -18.38 12.85
N VAL A 691 -11.67 -19.17 11.82
CA VAL A 691 -10.90 -20.43 11.92
C VAL A 691 -9.59 -20.32 11.13
N ALA A 692 -9.45 -19.46 10.13
CA ALA A 692 -8.17 -19.37 9.40
C ALA A 692 -7.01 -18.89 10.26
N PRO A 693 -5.80 -19.46 10.05
CA PRO A 693 -4.61 -18.94 10.67
C PRO A 693 -4.48 -17.48 10.27
N ARG A 694 -4.38 -16.61 11.28
CA ARG A 694 -4.02 -15.21 11.04
C ARG A 694 -2.55 -15.24 10.65
N ASP A 695 -2.19 -14.79 9.45
CA ASP A 695 -0.79 -14.52 9.10
C ASP A 695 -0.30 -13.48 10.15
N LEU A 696 0.32 -13.95 11.24
CA LEU A 696 0.86 -13.09 12.31
C LEU A 696 2.02 -12.24 11.79
N ASP A 697 2.61 -12.64 10.67
CA ASP A 697 3.56 -11.86 9.90
C ASP A 697 2.92 -11.37 8.61
N GLY A 698 2.57 -10.09 8.59
CA GLY A 698 2.04 -9.44 7.40
C GLY A 698 2.99 -9.54 6.19
N PRO A 699 2.50 -9.29 4.97
CA PRO A 699 3.28 -9.27 3.72
C PRO A 699 4.33 -8.14 3.62
N ALA A 700 4.79 -7.58 4.74
CA ALA A 700 5.72 -6.44 4.82
C ALA A 700 7.13 -6.75 4.30
N ALA A 701 7.44 -8.02 4.11
CA ALA A 701 8.51 -8.46 3.25
C ALA A 701 7.82 -9.51 2.36
N TRP A 702 7.78 -9.40 1.04
CA TRP A 702 8.81 -9.91 0.14
C TRP A 702 8.16 -9.96 -1.26
N ALA A 703 8.93 -9.73 -2.34
CA ALA A 703 8.44 -9.78 -3.72
C ALA A 703 8.80 -11.13 -4.38
N VAL A 704 8.00 -11.59 -5.36
CA VAL A 704 8.20 -12.83 -6.14
C VAL A 704 8.51 -12.44 -7.59
N PRO A 705 9.51 -13.02 -8.27
CA PRO A 705 9.69 -12.90 -9.72
C PRO A 705 8.77 -13.84 -10.50
N GLU A 706 8.45 -13.47 -11.74
CA GLU A 706 7.67 -14.27 -12.68
C GLU A 706 8.29 -15.66 -12.91
N ALA A 707 7.48 -16.72 -12.76
CA ALA A 707 7.93 -18.10 -12.92
C ALA A 707 8.27 -18.44 -14.39
N PRO A 708 9.31 -19.23 -14.68
CA PRO A 708 9.64 -19.63 -16.06
C PRO A 708 8.64 -20.66 -16.60
N GLY A 709 8.06 -20.36 -17.76
CA GLY A 709 6.93 -21.06 -18.37
C GLY A 709 7.21 -22.36 -19.15
N GLU A 710 8.22 -23.15 -18.83
CA GLU A 710 8.61 -24.31 -19.66
C GLU A 710 8.66 -25.64 -18.91
N ALA A 711 7.48 -26.20 -18.57
CA ALA A 711 7.33 -27.61 -18.17
C ALA A 711 5.90 -28.14 -18.40
N TRP A 712 5.32 -27.97 -19.60
CA TRP A 712 3.87 -28.14 -19.83
C TRP A 712 3.50 -28.96 -21.08
N GLY A 713 3.73 -30.28 -21.06
CA GLY A 713 3.42 -31.16 -22.22
C GLY A 713 2.50 -32.36 -21.97
N PHE A 714 2.68 -33.10 -20.87
CA PHE A 714 2.25 -34.50 -20.83
C PHE A 714 0.87 -34.77 -20.17
N TRP A 715 0.45 -33.99 -19.16
CA TRP A 715 -0.79 -34.25 -18.41
C TRP A 715 -2.08 -33.98 -19.20
N ARG A 716 -1.98 -33.24 -20.31
CA ARG A 716 -3.10 -32.92 -21.20
C ARG A 716 -3.66 -34.17 -21.89
N GLU A 717 -2.79 -35.12 -22.27
CA GLU A 717 -3.16 -36.30 -23.08
C GLU A 717 -3.74 -37.46 -22.25
N LYS A 718 -3.33 -37.62 -20.99
CA LYS A 718 -3.81 -38.72 -20.12
C LYS A 718 -5.22 -38.49 -19.56
N CYS A 719 -5.60 -37.24 -19.30
CA CYS A 719 -6.94 -36.92 -18.82
C CYS A 719 -8.00 -37.00 -19.94
N GLU A 720 -7.62 -36.88 -21.21
CA GLU A 720 -8.50 -37.12 -22.35
C GLU A 720 -8.87 -38.62 -22.49
N LYS A 721 -7.93 -39.53 -22.17
CA LYS A 721 -8.16 -41.00 -22.21
C LYS A 721 -9.01 -41.58 -21.08
N VAL A 722 -9.35 -40.78 -20.06
CA VAL A 722 -10.30 -41.17 -18.99
C VAL A 722 -11.70 -40.59 -19.27
N ALA A 723 -11.81 -39.66 -20.24
CA ALA A 723 -13.07 -39.11 -20.72
C ALA A 723 -13.66 -39.89 -21.91
N GLU A 724 -12.85 -40.70 -22.60
CA GLU A 724 -13.27 -41.82 -23.46
C GLU A 724 -13.51 -43.08 -22.64
#